data_AF-A0A852Z325-F1
#
_entry.id   AF-A0A852Z325-F1
#
_cell.length_a   1.000
_cell.length_b   1.000
_cell.length_c   1.000
_cell.angle_alpha   90.00
_cell.angle_beta   90.00
_cell.angle_gamma   90.00
#
_symmetry.space_group_name_H-M   'P 1'
#
loop_
_entity.id
_entity.type
_entity.pdbx_description
1 polymer ?
#
loop_
_entity_poly.entity_id
_entity_poly.type
_entity_poly.pdbx_seq_one_letter_code
_entity_poly.pdbx_strand_id
1 'polypeptide(L)'
;MAYPKVPFNGASSDGTEAAERTGTVSAQPSFPAIERAVLDFWARDDTFRASVQSRDPGTDGSNEFVFYDGPPFANGLPHYGHLLTGYVKDVVPRYKTMRGQRVERRFGWDCHGLPAEVEAEKQLGINTKSEIESMGIAEFNEACRSSVLNYTDEWQDYVTRQARWVDFANDYKTLDLDYMESVMWAFRNLWDKGLVYNGFRVLWYCWRCETPLSNTETRMDDVYRQRQDPAVTVGLRLHAEGAPFDGAYALVWTTTPWTLPSNLAAAVHPDIEYVLVQPAESDRRYVVAADRLQAYSRELGEDVAEHVLARFSGSELLGVGYDPPFDFFRGRPNAHRILEADYVTTEDGTGLVHIAPAFGEEDKTVTDAAGIDPVVPVDAHGRFTSEAAPYEGQQVFEANKQIIRDLKDSGLLLRHETYDHPYPHCWRCDNALIQRAVSSWFVAVSRFKDRMVELNQRIDWVPEHIRDGQFGKWLENARDWNISRNRYWGSPIPVWMSDDPNHPRTDVYGSLDELEADFGVRPTNLHRPDIDELTRPNPDDPTGRSTMRRVPDVLDCWFESGAMPFAQVHYPFENAEWFEHHYPGDFIVEYSGQTRGWFYTLHVLATALFDRPAFSHVVAHGIVLGHDGLKMSKSKRNYPDVREVFERDGSDAMRWFLMSSPVLRGGDLVVTEKGIRDAVRQAVLPLWNSWYFLALYANAEGLEGNWRTDGQHVLDRYVLAKTRELVEDVQASMDAFDLAGSCASVRDFLEVLTNWYVRRSRDRFWAGDREAIDTLHTVLEITCRVLAPLLPLTAEAVWRGLTGERSVHLADWPSADQLPSDPDLVHAMDSVRRVCSTALGLRKSNKLRVRLPLRRLTVALPQAEALRPFVELIRDEVNVKNVEPTTDVAAHGHFEISVNARAAGPRLGGDVQKVIKAVKSGEWARTSSGNVSAAGIELRPEEFSEHLVSTDSGAAAALPSGEGLVVLDTEVTTELAAEGTARDVIRVAQQARRDAGLVVSDRIIATVAAPAAVRDAIDEHRSFVAGEILADSVELTEESPQGALVGTVGDKDTEIAVSVVKSGS
;
A
#
# COMPACT_ATOMS: atom_id res chain seq x y z
N MET A 1 33.15 -32.85 4.48
CA MET A 1 31.84 -32.27 4.17
C MET A 1 32.07 -31.11 3.23
N ALA A 2 31.33 -31.09 2.12
CA ALA A 2 31.39 -30.06 1.09
C ALA A 2 30.47 -28.86 1.41
N TYR A 3 29.36 -29.09 2.12
CA TYR A 3 28.42 -28.04 2.54
C TYR A 3 28.04 -28.18 4.02
N PRO A 4 27.66 -27.09 4.70
CA PRO A 4 27.76 -25.71 4.25
C PRO A 4 29.24 -25.24 4.27
N LYS A 5 29.63 -24.40 3.30
CA LYS A 5 30.96 -23.76 3.30
C LYS A 5 31.09 -22.71 4.40
N VAL A 6 30.01 -22.01 4.71
CA VAL A 6 29.88 -21.11 5.86
C VAL A 6 28.68 -21.54 6.70
N PRO A 7 28.87 -21.95 7.96
CA PRO A 7 27.77 -22.36 8.83
C PRO A 7 26.98 -21.16 9.38
N PHE A 8 25.66 -21.28 9.42
CA PHE A 8 24.75 -20.38 10.13
C PHE A 8 24.01 -21.21 11.19
N ASN A 9 24.47 -21.13 12.45
CA ASN A 9 23.92 -21.98 13.51
C ASN A 9 22.59 -21.39 14.02
N GLY A 10 21.47 -21.89 13.51
CA GLY A 10 20.11 -21.52 13.92
C GLY A 10 19.33 -22.64 14.60
N ALA A 11 19.92 -23.36 15.55
CA ALA A 11 19.22 -24.44 16.26
C ALA A 11 18.30 -23.91 17.38
N SER A 12 17.06 -24.43 17.45
CA SER A 12 16.13 -24.21 18.55
C SER A 12 16.62 -24.90 19.83
N SER A 13 16.38 -24.28 20.99
CA SER A 13 16.79 -24.79 22.31
C SER A 13 16.15 -26.13 22.72
N ASP A 14 15.17 -26.65 21.97
CA ASP A 14 14.53 -27.94 22.23
C ASP A 14 14.76 -28.89 21.04
N GLY A 15 15.78 -29.76 21.13
CA GLY A 15 15.96 -30.83 20.13
C GLY A 15 17.36 -31.43 20.00
N THR A 16 17.78 -32.22 20.98
CA THR A 16 18.92 -33.17 20.98
C THR A 16 20.33 -32.62 20.68
N GLU A 17 21.22 -32.75 21.67
CA GLU A 17 22.68 -32.54 21.67
C GLU A 17 23.47 -33.24 20.52
N ALA A 18 22.81 -33.92 19.58
CA ALA A 18 23.44 -34.57 18.43
C ALA A 18 23.70 -33.60 17.25
N ALA A 19 22.87 -32.57 17.07
CA ALA A 19 23.03 -31.59 15.97
C ALA A 19 24.18 -30.59 16.22
N GLU A 20 24.55 -30.36 17.49
CA GLU A 20 25.67 -29.48 17.87
C GLU A 20 27.04 -30.01 17.41
N ARG A 21 27.14 -31.26 16.95
CA ARG A 21 28.43 -31.90 16.61
C ARG A 21 28.71 -32.07 15.10
N THR A 22 27.77 -31.81 14.20
CA THR A 22 27.97 -32.21 12.79
C THR A 22 28.09 -31.07 11.78
N GLY A 23 27.78 -29.80 12.09
CA GLY A 23 27.98 -28.71 11.13
C GLY A 23 27.25 -28.89 9.79
N THR A 24 26.15 -29.66 9.76
CA THR A 24 25.36 -29.99 8.56
C THR A 24 24.15 -29.06 8.41
N VAL A 25 23.66 -28.85 7.18
CA VAL A 25 22.42 -28.08 6.92
C VAL A 25 21.22 -28.77 7.58
N SER A 26 20.41 -28.03 8.35
CA SER A 26 19.22 -28.57 9.03
C SER A 26 18.06 -28.80 8.06
N ALA A 27 17.36 -29.94 8.18
CA ALA A 27 16.12 -30.22 7.46
C ALA A 27 14.93 -29.40 7.99
N GLN A 28 15.00 -28.94 9.24
CA GLN A 28 13.96 -28.15 9.92
C GLN A 28 14.62 -26.89 10.50
N PRO A 29 14.79 -25.83 9.69
CA PRO A 29 15.44 -24.60 10.14
C PRO A 29 14.53 -23.76 11.05
N SER A 30 15.15 -23.03 11.99
CA SER A 30 14.52 -21.86 12.62
C SER A 30 14.92 -20.61 11.83
N PHE A 31 14.03 -20.15 10.95
CA PHE A 31 14.30 -18.94 10.15
C PHE A 31 14.59 -17.71 11.00
N PRO A 32 13.82 -17.37 12.07
CA PRO A 32 14.15 -16.24 12.93
C PRO A 32 15.57 -16.28 13.51
N ALA A 33 16.07 -17.47 13.88
CA ALA A 33 17.44 -17.63 14.39
C ALA A 33 18.50 -17.43 13.28
N ILE A 34 18.26 -17.99 12.09
CA ILE A 34 19.14 -17.80 10.92
C ILE A 34 19.20 -16.32 10.53
N GLU A 35 18.05 -15.66 10.47
CA GLU A 35 17.92 -14.24 10.16
C GLU A 35 18.75 -13.38 11.13
N ARG A 36 18.65 -13.62 12.44
CA ARG A 36 19.48 -12.93 13.45
C ARG A 36 20.97 -13.13 13.20
N ALA A 37 21.40 -14.37 12.92
CA ALA A 37 22.80 -14.67 12.64
C ALA A 37 23.32 -13.95 11.37
N VAL A 38 22.47 -13.78 10.36
CA VAL A 38 22.78 -13.00 9.15
C VAL A 38 22.89 -11.50 9.47
N LEU A 39 21.95 -10.94 10.23
CA LEU A 39 22.00 -9.53 10.66
C LEU A 39 23.28 -9.24 11.46
N ASP A 40 23.63 -10.12 12.41
CA ASP A 40 24.86 -10.02 13.20
C ASP A 40 26.13 -10.13 12.34
N PHE A 41 26.07 -10.90 11.26
CA PHE A 41 27.15 -10.95 10.29
C PHE A 41 27.27 -9.63 9.51
N TRP A 42 26.18 -9.13 8.92
CA TRP A 42 26.21 -7.89 8.15
C TRP A 42 26.68 -6.69 8.97
N ALA A 43 26.27 -6.60 10.24
CA ALA A 43 26.72 -5.55 11.13
C ALA A 43 28.23 -5.61 11.40
N ARG A 44 28.81 -6.80 11.57
CA ARG A 44 30.25 -6.99 11.82
C ARG A 44 31.11 -6.85 10.57
N ASP A 45 30.61 -7.36 9.44
CA ASP A 45 31.30 -7.32 8.14
C ASP A 45 31.13 -5.98 7.43
N ASP A 46 30.20 -5.13 7.90
CA ASP A 46 29.87 -3.84 7.32
C ASP A 46 29.45 -3.97 5.84
N THR A 47 28.63 -5.00 5.59
CA THR A 47 28.25 -5.42 4.24
C THR A 47 27.42 -4.37 3.51
N PHE A 48 26.54 -3.64 4.23
CA PHE A 48 25.74 -2.57 3.62
C PHE A 48 26.62 -1.47 3.03
N ARG A 49 27.52 -0.88 3.83
CA ARG A 49 28.42 0.18 3.37
C ARG A 49 29.33 -0.33 2.24
N ALA A 50 29.82 -1.56 2.34
CA ALA A 50 30.59 -2.17 1.26
C ALA A 50 29.80 -2.33 -0.04
N SER A 51 28.49 -2.60 0.02
CA SER A 51 27.63 -2.74 -1.17
C SER A 51 27.42 -1.42 -1.91
N VAL A 52 27.42 -0.30 -1.19
CA VAL A 52 27.31 1.04 -1.79
C VAL A 52 28.66 1.50 -2.32
N GLN A 53 29.72 1.37 -1.52
CA GLN A 53 31.07 1.84 -1.86
C GLN A 53 31.74 1.05 -2.99
N SER A 54 31.32 -0.19 -3.24
CA SER A 54 31.80 -0.99 -4.37
C SER A 54 31.29 -0.50 -5.73
N ARG A 55 30.35 0.45 -5.73
CA ARG A 55 29.76 1.05 -6.95
C ARG A 55 30.30 2.46 -7.13
N ASP A 56 30.97 2.68 -8.26
CA ASP A 56 31.45 4.00 -8.67
C ASP A 56 30.23 4.89 -8.99
N PRO A 57 30.10 6.10 -8.39
CA PRO A 57 29.03 7.04 -8.74
C PRO A 57 29.11 7.54 -10.19
N GLY A 58 30.27 7.39 -10.85
CA GLY A 58 30.52 7.97 -12.16
C GLY A 58 30.76 9.49 -12.09
N THR A 59 30.88 10.13 -13.25
CA THR A 59 31.04 11.59 -13.31
C THR A 59 29.73 12.25 -12.95
N ASP A 60 29.76 13.20 -12.02
CA ASP A 60 28.59 13.96 -11.57
C ASP A 60 27.38 13.08 -11.20
N GLY A 61 27.63 11.92 -10.58
CA GLY A 61 26.56 11.01 -10.17
C GLY A 61 25.87 10.24 -11.30
N SER A 62 26.44 10.17 -12.50
CA SER A 62 25.82 9.53 -13.68
C SER A 62 25.43 8.04 -13.52
N ASN A 63 25.97 7.34 -12.52
CA ASN A 63 25.66 5.95 -12.18
C ASN A 63 24.97 5.84 -10.80
N GLU A 64 24.62 6.96 -10.17
CA GLU A 64 23.79 6.97 -8.98
C GLU A 64 22.33 6.73 -9.34
N PHE A 65 21.61 6.10 -8.42
CA PHE A 65 20.17 6.01 -8.42
C PHE A 65 19.67 6.72 -7.17
N VAL A 66 19.15 7.93 -7.33
CA VAL A 66 18.77 8.82 -6.24
C VAL A 66 17.42 8.39 -5.67
N PHE A 67 17.47 7.75 -4.50
CA PHE A 67 16.28 7.28 -3.80
C PHE A 67 15.83 8.27 -2.73
N TYR A 68 14.55 8.66 -2.74
CA TYR A 68 13.95 9.49 -1.70
C TYR A 68 13.24 8.65 -0.66
N ASP A 69 13.73 8.74 0.57
CA ASP A 69 13.12 8.13 1.73
C ASP A 69 12.14 9.09 2.39
N GLY A 70 10.82 8.85 2.25
CA GLY A 70 9.82 9.63 2.98
C GLY A 70 10.06 9.57 4.49
N PRO A 71 10.28 10.72 5.15
CA PRO A 71 10.62 10.74 6.57
C PRO A 71 9.38 10.39 7.40
N PRO A 72 9.38 9.29 8.18
CA PRO A 72 8.28 9.03 9.10
C PRO A 72 8.27 10.05 10.25
N PHE A 73 7.06 10.27 10.80
CA PHE A 73 6.93 10.97 12.08
C PHE A 73 7.48 10.10 13.22
N ALA A 74 8.40 10.64 14.00
CA ALA A 74 8.96 9.97 15.17
C ALA A 74 8.04 10.13 16.41
N ASN A 75 6.80 9.64 16.35
CA ASN A 75 5.81 9.80 17.42
C ASN A 75 5.12 8.49 17.83
N GLY A 76 5.67 7.34 17.45
CA GLY A 76 5.14 6.04 17.83
C GLY A 76 5.77 4.88 17.08
N LEU A 77 5.54 3.67 17.59
CA LEU A 77 6.08 2.43 17.01
C LEU A 77 5.59 2.12 15.57
N PRO A 78 6.43 1.48 14.74
CA PRO A 78 6.06 0.99 13.40
C PRO A 78 4.87 0.03 13.39
N HIS A 79 4.18 -0.05 12.25
CA HIS A 79 3.06 -0.96 11.98
C HIS A 79 3.18 -1.51 10.55
N TYR A 80 2.28 -2.40 10.10
CA TYR A 80 2.39 -3.04 8.78
C TYR A 80 2.40 -2.06 7.59
N GLY A 81 1.77 -0.89 7.70
CA GLY A 81 1.96 0.19 6.71
C GLY A 81 3.42 0.61 6.56
N HIS A 82 4.09 1.00 7.66
CA HIS A 82 5.52 1.32 7.67
C HIS A 82 6.39 0.17 7.18
N LEU A 83 6.07 -1.08 7.54
CA LEU A 83 6.82 -2.25 7.09
C LEU A 83 6.65 -2.46 5.57
N LEU A 84 5.43 -2.39 5.05
CA LEU A 84 5.17 -2.50 3.61
C LEU A 84 6.03 -1.50 2.83
N THR A 85 5.95 -0.22 3.20
CA THR A 85 6.74 0.84 2.56
C THR A 85 8.24 0.58 2.73
N GLY A 86 8.70 0.25 3.94
CA GLY A 86 10.10 -0.05 4.24
C GLY A 86 10.67 -1.24 3.45
N TYR A 87 9.85 -2.26 3.16
CA TYR A 87 10.29 -3.39 2.34
C TYR A 87 10.49 -2.97 0.88
N VAL A 88 9.60 -2.18 0.30
CA VAL A 88 9.79 -1.66 -1.08
C VAL A 88 11.03 -0.77 -1.15
N LYS A 89 11.21 0.10 -0.15
CA LYS A 89 12.40 0.97 0.04
C LYS A 89 13.71 0.20 0.25
N ASP A 90 13.67 -1.12 0.39
CA ASP A 90 14.85 -1.97 0.49
C ASP A 90 15.01 -2.87 -0.75
N VAL A 91 13.92 -3.48 -1.22
CA VAL A 91 13.90 -4.35 -2.41
C VAL A 91 14.43 -3.61 -3.64
N VAL A 92 13.90 -2.41 -3.92
CA VAL A 92 14.27 -1.64 -5.12
C VAL A 92 15.73 -1.19 -5.07
N PRO A 93 16.22 -0.53 -3.99
CA PRO A 93 17.64 -0.17 -3.89
C PRO A 93 18.61 -1.35 -3.94
N ARG A 94 18.29 -2.49 -3.31
CA ARG A 94 19.12 -3.71 -3.41
C ARG A 94 19.22 -4.18 -4.85
N TYR A 95 18.09 -4.27 -5.55
CA TYR A 95 18.05 -4.65 -6.95
C TYR A 95 18.90 -3.72 -7.82
N LYS A 96 18.73 -2.40 -7.70
CA LYS A 96 19.52 -1.42 -8.46
C LYS A 96 21.03 -1.49 -8.15
N THR A 97 21.39 -1.75 -6.88
CA THR A 97 22.79 -1.97 -6.48
C THR A 97 23.38 -3.22 -7.11
N MET A 98 22.61 -4.31 -7.19
CA MET A 98 23.03 -5.54 -7.88
C MET A 98 23.07 -5.36 -9.41
N ARG A 99 22.28 -4.43 -9.97
CA ARG A 99 22.36 -4.01 -11.38
C ARG A 99 23.56 -3.09 -11.68
N GLY A 100 24.40 -2.80 -10.68
CA GLY A 100 25.66 -2.06 -10.84
C GLY A 100 25.58 -0.56 -10.54
N GLN A 101 24.40 -0.04 -10.18
CA GLN A 101 24.23 1.36 -9.83
C GLN A 101 24.66 1.62 -8.38
N ARG A 102 25.14 2.83 -8.10
CA ARG A 102 25.37 3.26 -6.72
C ARG A 102 24.06 3.78 -6.14
N VAL A 103 23.68 3.30 -4.96
CA VAL A 103 22.42 3.70 -4.32
C VAL A 103 22.68 4.08 -2.87
N GLU A 104 22.85 5.38 -2.63
CA GLU A 104 22.88 5.94 -1.27
C GLU A 104 21.48 5.87 -0.65
N ARG A 105 21.42 5.54 0.65
CA ARG A 105 20.14 5.29 1.35
C ARG A 105 20.23 5.93 2.73
N ARG A 106 19.80 7.19 2.83
CA ARG A 106 19.81 7.95 4.09
C ARG A 106 18.43 7.91 4.72
N PHE A 107 18.35 7.61 6.00
CA PHE A 107 17.07 7.66 6.72
C PHE A 107 16.68 9.12 6.99
N GLY A 108 15.39 9.41 6.96
CA GLY A 108 14.85 10.73 7.27
C GLY A 108 13.95 10.74 8.49
N TRP A 109 13.90 11.85 9.21
CA TRP A 109 12.96 12.03 10.32
C TRP A 109 12.17 13.32 10.18
N ASP A 110 10.84 13.20 10.24
CA ASP A 110 9.95 14.35 10.37
C ASP A 110 9.70 14.57 11.87
N CYS A 111 10.39 15.56 12.40
CA CYS A 111 10.48 15.81 13.84
C CYS A 111 9.54 16.91 14.33
N HIS A 112 8.89 17.64 13.43
CA HIS A 112 8.21 18.90 13.73
C HIS A 112 6.68 18.80 13.62
N GLY A 113 6.03 19.87 14.07
CA GLY A 113 4.60 20.09 13.90
C GLY A 113 3.71 19.37 14.90
N LEU A 114 2.40 19.45 14.63
CA LEU A 114 1.34 18.91 15.48
C LEU A 114 1.50 17.42 15.86
N PRO A 115 2.05 16.53 15.01
CA PRO A 115 2.20 15.12 15.37
C PRO A 115 3.17 14.89 16.53
N ALA A 116 4.26 15.67 16.61
CA ALA A 116 5.23 15.62 17.69
C ALA A 116 4.70 16.34 18.95
N GLU A 117 4.19 17.58 18.79
CA GLU A 117 3.69 18.38 19.91
C GLU A 117 2.60 17.66 20.70
N VAL A 118 1.61 17.07 20.02
CA VAL A 118 0.50 16.43 20.73
C VAL A 118 0.92 15.12 21.39
N GLU A 119 1.97 14.47 20.90
CA GLU A 119 2.52 13.30 21.59
C GLU A 119 3.21 13.74 22.89
N ALA A 120 3.98 14.84 22.85
CA ALA A 120 4.52 15.47 24.05
C ALA A 120 3.40 15.95 25.00
N GLU A 121 2.34 16.59 24.49
CA GLU A 121 1.17 17.01 25.29
C GLU A 121 0.55 15.81 26.03
N LYS A 122 0.38 14.66 25.37
CA LYS A 122 -0.15 13.44 26.01
C LYS A 122 0.77 12.91 27.11
N GLN A 123 2.08 12.88 26.87
CA GLN A 123 3.06 12.42 27.85
C GLN A 123 3.12 13.34 29.08
N LEU A 124 2.94 14.64 28.87
CA LEU A 124 2.94 15.67 29.91
C LEU A 124 1.56 15.88 30.56
N GLY A 125 0.48 15.32 29.99
CA GLY A 125 -0.89 15.52 30.46
C GLY A 125 -1.46 16.92 30.19
N ILE A 126 -0.92 17.61 29.19
CA ILE A 126 -1.32 18.96 28.76
C ILE A 126 -2.53 18.86 27.82
N ASN A 127 -3.53 19.73 28.02
CA ASN A 127 -4.76 19.73 27.23
C ASN A 127 -5.02 21.04 26.49
N THR A 128 -4.38 22.14 26.90
CA THR A 128 -4.60 23.49 26.38
C THR A 128 -3.30 24.22 26.06
N LYS A 129 -3.37 25.20 25.15
CA LYS A 129 -2.22 26.06 24.82
C LYS A 129 -1.75 26.88 26.02
N SER A 130 -2.67 27.35 26.86
CA SER A 130 -2.34 28.14 28.06
C SER A 130 -1.48 27.39 29.08
N GLU A 131 -1.63 26.05 29.16
CA GLU A 131 -0.80 25.21 30.01
C GLU A 131 0.63 25.11 29.45
N ILE A 132 0.80 25.08 28.12
CA ILE A 132 2.11 25.15 27.46
C ILE A 132 2.80 26.48 27.74
N GLU A 133 2.07 27.60 27.62
CA GLU A 133 2.62 28.93 27.91
C GLU A 133 3.00 29.09 29.39
N SER A 134 2.23 28.48 30.29
CA SER A 134 2.51 28.46 31.73
C SER A 134 3.73 27.62 32.08
N MET A 135 3.94 26.50 31.38
CA MET A 135 5.15 25.67 31.47
C MET A 135 6.37 26.42 30.89
N GLY A 136 6.15 27.15 29.81
CA GLY A 136 7.19 27.87 29.07
C GLY A 136 7.55 27.16 27.77
N ILE A 137 7.65 27.94 26.68
CA ILE A 137 7.87 27.43 25.32
C ILE A 137 9.17 26.62 25.22
N ALA A 138 10.24 27.08 25.88
CA ALA A 138 11.54 26.39 25.85
C ALA A 138 11.45 24.98 26.47
N GLU A 139 10.77 24.83 27.60
CA GLU A 139 10.62 23.53 28.28
C GLU A 139 9.73 22.58 27.47
N PHE A 140 8.66 23.10 26.86
CA PHE A 140 7.78 22.31 25.99
C PHE A 140 8.49 21.84 24.71
N ASN A 141 9.26 22.71 24.06
CA ASN A 141 10.03 22.37 22.86
C ASN A 141 11.13 21.34 23.17
N GLU A 142 11.76 21.42 24.34
CA GLU A 142 12.71 20.39 24.79
C GLU A 142 12.04 19.03 25.04
N ALA A 143 10.82 19.02 25.59
CA ALA A 143 10.04 17.79 25.73
C ALA A 143 9.66 17.18 24.36
N CYS A 144 9.31 18.01 23.37
CA CYS A 144 9.06 17.57 22.00
C CYS A 144 10.31 16.92 21.39
N ARG A 145 11.46 17.59 21.49
CA ARG A 145 12.77 17.08 21.03
C ARG A 145 13.10 15.73 21.66
N SER A 146 12.99 15.62 22.99
CA SER A 146 13.28 14.38 23.72
C SER A 146 12.36 13.23 23.33
N SER A 147 11.06 13.51 23.13
CA SER A 147 10.07 12.50 22.72
C SER A 147 10.39 11.92 21.33
N VAL A 148 10.73 12.79 20.37
CA VAL A 148 11.13 12.41 19.01
C VAL A 148 12.35 11.49 19.02
N LEU A 149 13.41 11.86 19.74
CA LEU A 149 14.67 11.09 19.80
C LEU A 149 14.51 9.71 20.44
N ASN A 150 13.60 9.54 21.40
CA ASN A 150 13.36 8.22 21.99
C ASN A 150 12.75 7.24 20.99
N TYR A 151 11.87 7.71 20.10
CA TYR A 151 11.28 6.84 19.08
C TYR A 151 12.27 6.47 17.97
N THR A 152 13.29 7.27 17.69
CA THR A 152 14.26 6.94 16.63
C THR A 152 15.02 5.64 16.91
N ASP A 153 15.40 5.42 18.17
CA ASP A 153 16.11 4.21 18.60
C ASP A 153 15.24 2.95 18.44
N GLU A 154 13.97 3.04 18.85
CA GLU A 154 13.02 1.93 18.69
C GLU A 154 12.82 1.61 17.20
N TRP A 155 12.65 2.63 16.37
CA TRP A 155 12.51 2.45 14.93
C TRP A 155 13.74 1.81 14.29
N GLN A 156 14.96 2.20 14.69
CA GLN A 156 16.19 1.60 14.19
C GLN A 156 16.23 0.09 14.45
N ASP A 157 15.79 -0.38 15.62
CA ASP A 157 15.66 -1.81 15.94
C ASP A 157 14.67 -2.51 14.99
N TYR A 158 13.47 -1.94 14.78
CA TYR A 158 12.48 -2.50 13.86
C TYR A 158 12.98 -2.56 12.41
N VAL A 159 13.59 -1.48 11.92
CA VAL A 159 14.13 -1.37 10.55
C VAL A 159 15.30 -2.34 10.35
N THR A 160 16.16 -2.49 11.35
CA THR A 160 17.25 -3.47 11.33
C THR A 160 16.69 -4.90 11.29
N ARG A 161 15.70 -5.22 12.14
CA ARG A 161 15.06 -6.54 12.17
C ARG A 161 14.34 -6.87 10.86
N GLN A 162 13.81 -5.86 10.18
CA GLN A 162 13.20 -5.92 8.84
C GLN A 162 14.22 -6.24 7.72
N ALA A 163 15.52 -6.20 8.02
CA ALA A 163 16.61 -6.25 7.05
C ALA A 163 16.54 -5.14 5.99
N ARG A 164 16.04 -3.96 6.38
CA ARG A 164 16.10 -2.77 5.53
C ARG A 164 17.45 -2.09 5.71
N TRP A 165 18.25 -2.04 4.65
CA TRP A 165 19.54 -1.36 4.64
C TRP A 165 19.38 0.13 4.37
N VAL A 166 19.69 0.92 5.38
CA VAL A 166 19.62 2.38 5.37
C VAL A 166 20.61 2.92 6.39
N ASP A 167 21.19 4.09 6.10
CA ASP A 167 22.16 4.77 6.94
C ASP A 167 21.43 5.63 7.99
N PHE A 168 21.59 5.25 9.25
CA PHE A 168 21.12 6.01 10.42
C PHE A 168 22.19 6.93 11.00
N ALA A 169 23.46 6.74 10.65
CA ALA A 169 24.56 7.56 11.16
C ALA A 169 24.67 8.88 10.41
N ASN A 170 24.36 8.87 9.11
CA ASN A 170 24.24 10.06 8.26
C ASN A 170 22.77 10.30 7.86
N ASP A 171 21.86 10.18 8.83
CA ASP A 171 20.45 10.50 8.61
C ASP A 171 20.24 12.01 8.37
N TYR A 172 19.00 12.44 8.17
CA TYR A 172 18.63 13.85 8.25
C TYR A 172 17.40 14.02 9.13
N LYS A 173 17.35 15.10 9.89
CA LYS A 173 16.17 15.44 10.72
C LYS A 173 15.70 16.85 10.37
N THR A 174 14.40 17.04 10.30
CA THR A 174 13.85 18.39 10.03
C THR A 174 14.17 19.41 11.13
N LEU A 175 14.60 18.94 12.32
CA LEU A 175 15.04 19.77 13.44
C LEU A 175 16.51 20.22 13.36
N ASP A 176 17.30 19.66 12.44
CA ASP A 176 18.71 19.99 12.30
C ASP A 176 18.88 21.41 11.73
N LEU A 177 19.87 22.15 12.24
CA LEU A 177 20.03 23.58 11.97
C LEU A 177 20.23 23.88 10.46
N ASP A 178 21.00 23.05 9.79
CA ASP A 178 21.29 23.12 8.35
C ASP A 178 20.05 22.83 7.49
N TYR A 179 19.23 21.87 7.91
CA TYR A 179 17.95 21.58 7.28
C TYR A 179 17.00 22.79 7.40
N MET A 180 16.88 23.35 8.60
CA MET A 180 16.04 24.53 8.86
C MET A 180 16.52 25.78 8.10
N GLU A 181 17.83 25.98 7.94
CA GLU A 181 18.39 27.08 7.15
C GLU A 181 18.00 26.93 5.66
N SER A 182 18.01 25.71 5.12
CA SER A 182 17.54 25.42 3.76
C SER A 182 16.03 25.66 3.61
N VAL A 183 15.23 25.34 4.62
CA VAL A 183 13.79 25.66 4.67
C VAL A 183 13.56 27.18 4.67
N MET A 184 14.36 27.92 5.44
CA MET A 184 14.35 29.39 5.45
C MET A 184 14.69 29.97 4.08
N TRP A 185 15.72 29.43 3.42
CA TRP A 185 16.08 29.78 2.04
C TRP A 185 14.91 29.56 1.08
N ALA A 186 14.22 28.43 1.18
CA ALA A 186 13.08 28.11 0.32
C ALA A 186 11.94 29.13 0.50
N PHE A 187 11.59 29.47 1.75
CA PHE A 187 10.60 30.50 2.05
C PHE A 187 10.99 31.85 1.43
N ARG A 188 12.25 32.29 1.63
CA ARG A 188 12.75 33.54 1.08
C ARG A 188 12.70 33.57 -0.45
N ASN A 189 13.04 32.46 -1.13
CA ASN A 189 12.98 32.38 -2.58
C ASN A 189 11.55 32.45 -3.12
N LEU A 190 10.60 31.81 -2.44
CA LEU A 190 9.20 31.93 -2.80
C LEU A 190 8.67 33.36 -2.57
N TRP A 191 9.13 34.03 -1.51
CA TRP A 191 8.84 35.44 -1.25
C TRP A 191 9.38 36.35 -2.36
N ASP A 192 10.65 36.19 -2.74
CA ASP A 192 11.29 36.99 -3.80
C ASP A 192 10.62 36.76 -5.18
N LYS A 193 10.05 35.58 -5.42
CA LYS A 193 9.22 35.25 -6.59
C LYS A 193 7.78 35.79 -6.50
N GLY A 194 7.39 36.42 -5.40
CA GLY A 194 6.03 36.90 -5.14
C GLY A 194 4.99 35.77 -5.03
N LEU A 195 5.43 34.57 -4.63
CA LEU A 195 4.58 33.40 -4.43
C LEU A 195 4.17 33.24 -2.96
N VAL A 196 4.81 33.93 -2.01
CA VAL A 196 4.39 33.95 -0.61
C VAL A 196 3.67 35.26 -0.29
N TYR A 197 2.56 35.18 0.43
CA TYR A 197 1.83 36.36 0.90
C TYR A 197 1.14 36.09 2.26
N ASN A 198 0.88 37.16 3.02
CA ASN A 198 0.01 37.11 4.20
C ASN A 198 -1.42 37.50 3.80
N GLY A 199 -2.39 36.68 4.18
CA GLY A 199 -3.80 36.91 3.83
C GLY A 199 -4.73 36.64 5.01
N PHE A 200 -5.76 37.48 5.14
CA PHE A 200 -6.86 37.25 6.06
C PHE A 200 -7.92 36.38 5.35
N ARG A 201 -8.00 35.09 5.72
CA ARG A 201 -8.83 34.10 5.03
C ARG A 201 -9.65 33.29 6.04
N VAL A 202 -10.82 32.82 5.61
CA VAL A 202 -11.57 31.80 6.36
C VAL A 202 -10.91 30.46 6.13
N LEU A 203 -10.48 29.83 7.22
CA LEU A 203 -9.84 28.52 7.20
C LEU A 203 -10.53 27.59 8.18
N TRP A 204 -10.42 26.29 7.93
CA TRP A 204 -10.71 25.31 8.97
C TRP A 204 -9.75 25.50 10.14
N TYR A 205 -10.30 25.60 11.33
CA TYR A 205 -9.60 26.00 12.54
C TYR A 205 -9.95 25.04 13.67
N CYS A 206 -8.91 24.52 14.33
CA CYS A 206 -9.08 23.69 15.51
C CYS A 206 -9.06 24.60 16.74
N TRP A 207 -10.21 24.81 17.38
CA TRP A 207 -10.33 25.65 18.58
C TRP A 207 -9.67 25.04 19.83
N ARG A 208 -9.41 23.73 19.83
CA ARG A 208 -8.62 23.05 20.89
C ARG A 208 -7.11 23.22 20.68
N CYS A 209 -6.63 23.04 19.45
CA CYS A 209 -5.20 23.19 19.12
C CYS A 209 -4.83 24.64 18.81
N GLU A 210 -5.81 25.53 18.73
CA GLU A 210 -5.67 26.97 18.51
C GLU A 210 -4.84 27.32 17.27
N THR A 211 -5.10 26.61 16.16
CA THR A 211 -4.38 26.79 14.90
C THR A 211 -5.29 26.52 13.69
N PRO A 212 -5.11 27.25 12.57
CA PRO A 212 -5.68 26.85 11.29
C PRO A 212 -5.04 25.57 10.77
N LEU A 213 -5.79 24.85 9.95
CA LEU A 213 -5.36 23.66 9.22
C LEU A 213 -5.38 23.95 7.71
N SER A 214 -4.54 23.24 6.97
CA SER A 214 -4.48 23.30 5.51
C SER A 214 -5.61 22.50 4.85
N ASN A 215 -5.84 22.75 3.56
CA ASN A 215 -6.79 21.98 2.75
C ASN A 215 -6.40 20.51 2.57
N THR A 216 -5.10 20.20 2.66
CA THR A 216 -4.57 18.84 2.64
C THR A 216 -4.94 18.12 3.93
N GLU A 217 -4.69 18.74 5.09
CA GLU A 217 -5.03 18.18 6.41
C GLU A 217 -6.52 17.93 6.61
N THR A 218 -7.39 18.80 6.07
CA THR A 218 -8.85 18.62 6.21
C THR A 218 -9.46 17.60 5.25
N ARG A 219 -8.67 17.09 4.31
CA ARG A 219 -9.09 16.06 3.33
C ARG A 219 -8.31 14.76 3.45
N MET A 220 -7.62 14.58 4.58
CA MET A 220 -7.06 13.30 5.00
C MET A 220 -8.18 12.32 5.38
N ASP A 221 -7.85 11.02 5.40
CA ASP A 221 -8.79 9.97 5.80
C ASP A 221 -9.37 10.22 7.21
N ASP A 222 -10.62 9.82 7.43
CA ASP A 222 -11.33 9.87 8.73
C ASP A 222 -11.54 11.28 9.34
N VAL A 223 -11.28 12.35 8.59
CA VAL A 223 -11.58 13.74 9.01
C VAL A 223 -13.08 14.01 9.04
N TYR A 224 -13.80 13.64 7.98
CA TYR A 224 -15.25 13.80 7.91
C TYR A 224 -15.94 12.63 8.59
N ARG A 225 -16.83 12.93 9.53
CA ARG A 225 -17.57 11.94 10.33
C ARG A 225 -19.03 12.35 10.45
N GLN A 226 -19.93 11.37 10.46
CA GLN A 226 -21.35 11.65 10.70
C GLN A 226 -21.53 12.27 12.09
N ARG A 227 -22.26 13.38 12.14
CA ARG A 227 -22.54 14.14 13.37
C ARG A 227 -23.97 14.67 13.34
N GLN A 228 -24.58 14.71 14.51
CA GLN A 228 -25.85 15.40 14.76
C GLN A 228 -25.60 16.84 15.18
N ASP A 229 -26.17 17.78 14.43
CA ASP A 229 -26.12 19.21 14.74
C ASP A 229 -27.54 19.82 14.78
N PRO A 230 -27.77 20.89 15.55
CA PRO A 230 -29.02 21.63 15.50
C PRO A 230 -29.13 22.36 14.15
N ALA A 231 -30.27 22.23 13.49
CA ALA A 231 -30.62 23.05 12.34
C ALA A 231 -31.80 23.97 12.69
N VAL A 232 -31.69 25.24 12.29
CA VAL A 232 -32.70 26.26 12.56
C VAL A 232 -33.11 27.01 11.32
N THR A 233 -34.38 27.40 11.27
CA THR A 233 -34.92 28.35 10.29
C THR A 233 -35.29 29.63 10.99
N VAL A 234 -34.72 30.75 10.55
CA VAL A 234 -34.83 32.07 11.19
C VAL A 234 -35.40 33.07 10.20
N GLY A 235 -36.35 33.89 10.63
CA GLY A 235 -36.92 34.95 9.82
C GLY A 235 -36.14 36.26 9.94
N LEU A 236 -35.73 36.83 8.80
CA LEU A 236 -35.11 38.16 8.68
C LEU A 236 -36.14 39.14 8.14
N ARG A 237 -36.50 40.18 8.92
CA ARG A 237 -37.55 41.11 8.51
C ARG A 237 -37.03 42.08 7.44
N LEU A 238 -37.61 42.03 6.25
CA LEU A 238 -37.21 42.83 5.09
C LEU A 238 -37.70 44.29 5.18
N HIS A 239 -36.89 45.21 4.66
CA HIS A 239 -37.18 46.63 4.47
C HIS A 239 -37.07 46.97 2.99
N ALA A 240 -38.20 47.05 2.30
CA ALA A 240 -38.28 47.20 0.85
C ALA A 240 -39.48 48.07 0.47
N GLU A 241 -39.41 49.37 0.79
CA GLU A 241 -40.53 50.31 0.59
C GLU A 241 -41.11 50.21 -0.84
N GLY A 242 -42.42 49.91 -0.93
CA GLY A 242 -43.14 49.77 -2.19
C GLY A 242 -43.10 48.37 -2.83
N ALA A 243 -42.31 47.43 -2.31
CA ALA A 243 -42.30 46.04 -2.76
C ALA A 243 -43.38 45.20 -2.05
N PRO A 244 -43.92 44.15 -2.70
CA PRO A 244 -44.94 43.29 -2.09
C PRO A 244 -44.45 42.56 -0.83
N PHE A 245 -43.14 42.32 -0.71
CA PHE A 245 -42.50 41.64 0.41
C PHE A 245 -41.99 42.60 1.51
N ASP A 246 -42.31 43.89 1.47
CA ASP A 246 -41.94 44.84 2.53
C ASP A 246 -42.47 44.39 3.90
N GLY A 247 -41.61 44.33 4.91
CA GLY A 247 -41.94 43.85 6.25
C GLY A 247 -42.20 42.34 6.38
N ALA A 248 -42.01 41.55 5.31
CA ALA A 248 -42.06 40.09 5.36
C ALA A 248 -40.76 39.51 5.97
N TYR A 249 -40.82 38.26 6.43
CA TYR A 249 -39.68 37.55 6.98
C TYR A 249 -39.05 36.63 5.92
N ALA A 250 -37.87 37.00 5.44
CA ALA A 250 -37.02 36.13 4.64
C ALA A 250 -36.50 34.98 5.50
N LEU A 251 -36.84 33.74 5.12
CA LEU A 251 -36.47 32.56 5.89
C LEU A 251 -35.07 32.10 5.51
N VAL A 252 -34.11 32.20 6.42
CA VAL A 252 -32.76 31.63 6.27
C VAL A 252 -32.65 30.34 7.08
N TRP A 253 -31.91 29.36 6.56
CA TRP A 253 -31.64 28.09 7.23
C TRP A 253 -30.15 27.92 7.52
N THR A 254 -29.82 27.35 8.68
CA THR A 254 -28.43 27.05 9.04
C THR A 254 -28.33 25.88 10.02
N THR A 255 -27.28 25.08 9.88
CA THR A 255 -26.85 24.03 10.82
C THR A 255 -25.86 24.55 11.88
N THR A 256 -25.50 25.83 11.80
CA THR A 256 -24.54 26.47 12.71
C THR A 256 -25.16 27.72 13.37
N PRO A 257 -26.12 27.56 14.31
CA PRO A 257 -26.77 28.70 14.97
C PRO A 257 -25.80 29.70 15.60
N TRP A 258 -24.67 29.22 16.10
CA TRP A 258 -23.60 30.04 16.66
C TRP A 258 -23.02 31.10 15.70
N THR A 259 -23.22 30.97 14.40
CA THR A 259 -22.78 31.99 13.42
C THR A 259 -23.79 33.13 13.25
N LEU A 260 -25.06 32.97 13.68
CA LEU A 260 -26.11 33.98 13.55
C LEU A 260 -25.81 35.30 14.28
N PRO A 261 -25.20 35.32 15.48
CA PRO A 261 -24.71 36.55 16.11
C PRO A 261 -23.79 37.40 15.22
N SER A 262 -23.14 36.78 14.21
CA SER A 262 -22.21 37.43 13.27
C SER A 262 -22.80 37.61 11.87
N ASN A 263 -24.13 37.55 11.73
CA ASN A 263 -24.83 37.81 10.47
C ASN A 263 -24.51 39.21 9.95
N LEU A 264 -24.05 39.30 8.70
CA LEU A 264 -23.82 40.58 8.02
C LEU A 264 -24.49 40.69 6.66
N ALA A 265 -24.99 39.59 6.09
CA ALA A 265 -25.80 39.60 4.88
C ALA A 265 -26.72 38.37 4.82
N ALA A 266 -27.62 38.35 3.83
CA ALA A 266 -28.27 37.13 3.38
C ALA A 266 -28.00 36.98 1.88
N ALA A 267 -28.05 35.78 1.33
CA ALA A 267 -27.78 35.56 -0.09
C ALA A 267 -28.88 34.75 -0.77
N VAL A 268 -29.10 35.07 -2.05
CA VAL A 268 -30.07 34.42 -2.94
C VAL A 268 -29.43 34.19 -4.30
N HIS A 269 -29.93 33.18 -5.02
CA HIS A 269 -29.58 33.01 -6.43
C HIS A 269 -30.50 33.91 -7.28
N PRO A 270 -29.97 34.69 -8.24
CA PRO A 270 -30.75 35.66 -9.00
C PRO A 270 -31.87 35.03 -9.84
N ASP A 271 -31.63 33.82 -10.35
CA ASP A 271 -32.57 33.08 -11.22
C ASP A 271 -33.54 32.14 -10.48
N ILE A 272 -33.41 31.95 -9.16
CA ILE A 272 -34.36 31.12 -8.40
C ILE A 272 -35.67 31.91 -8.24
N GLU A 273 -36.81 31.23 -8.38
CA GLU A 273 -38.11 31.80 -8.09
C GLU A 273 -38.40 31.74 -6.58
N TYR A 274 -38.81 32.87 -6.01
CA TYR A 274 -39.20 33.02 -4.62
C TYR A 274 -40.69 33.36 -4.51
N VAL A 275 -41.29 32.94 -3.41
CA VAL A 275 -42.71 33.18 -3.11
C VAL A 275 -42.85 33.98 -1.83
N LEU A 276 -43.79 34.93 -1.85
CA LEU A 276 -44.33 35.56 -0.64
C LEU A 276 -45.55 34.77 -0.20
N VAL A 277 -45.55 34.27 1.03
CA VAL A 277 -46.65 33.46 1.55
C VAL A 277 -47.15 34.00 2.88
N GLN A 278 -48.46 33.91 3.11
CA GLN A 278 -49.08 34.24 4.40
C GLN A 278 -49.92 33.05 4.88
N PRO A 279 -49.46 32.26 5.86
CA PRO A 279 -50.23 31.16 6.42
C PRO A 279 -51.63 31.58 6.86
N ALA A 280 -52.64 30.71 6.69
CA ALA A 280 -54.04 31.02 7.02
C ALA A 280 -54.25 31.46 8.49
N GLU A 281 -53.47 30.89 9.41
CA GLU A 281 -53.54 31.16 10.84
C GLU A 281 -52.50 32.20 11.32
N SER A 282 -51.84 32.93 10.40
CA SER A 282 -50.81 33.91 10.75
C SER A 282 -50.95 35.22 9.98
N ASP A 283 -50.80 36.34 10.70
CA ASP A 283 -50.65 37.67 10.08
C ASP A 283 -49.22 37.91 9.55
N ARG A 284 -48.29 36.97 9.75
CA ARG A 284 -46.91 37.08 9.28
C ARG A 284 -46.79 36.60 7.84
N ARG A 285 -46.04 37.36 7.04
CA ARG A 285 -45.67 37.01 5.68
C ARG A 285 -44.23 36.49 5.65
N TYR A 286 -43.97 35.47 4.85
CA TYR A 286 -42.67 34.84 4.71
C TYR A 286 -42.20 34.82 3.27
N VAL A 287 -40.89 34.91 3.07
CA VAL A 287 -40.23 34.73 1.78
C VAL A 287 -39.38 33.45 1.83
N VAL A 288 -39.60 32.56 0.86
CA VAL A 288 -38.92 31.27 0.69
C VAL A 288 -38.84 30.93 -0.80
N ALA A 289 -37.85 30.14 -1.23
CA ALA A 289 -37.82 29.65 -2.60
C ALA A 289 -39.05 28.80 -2.90
N ALA A 290 -39.62 28.95 -4.10
CA ALA A 290 -40.87 28.30 -4.50
C ALA A 290 -40.80 26.77 -4.35
N ASP A 291 -39.68 26.18 -4.76
CA ASP A 291 -39.43 24.73 -4.67
C ASP A 291 -39.30 24.23 -3.22
N ARG A 292 -38.97 25.12 -2.27
CA ARG A 292 -38.82 24.78 -0.84
C ARG A 292 -40.10 24.97 -0.05
N LEU A 293 -41.12 25.63 -0.59
CA LEU A 293 -42.35 25.97 0.15
C LEU A 293 -43.00 24.75 0.81
N GLN A 294 -43.11 23.64 0.08
CA GLN A 294 -43.76 22.42 0.57
C GLN A 294 -42.99 21.78 1.73
N ALA A 295 -41.66 21.95 1.80
CA ALA A 295 -40.85 21.38 2.89
C ALA A 295 -41.14 22.03 4.26
N TYR A 296 -41.85 23.17 4.26
CA TYR A 296 -42.27 23.91 5.44
C TYR A 296 -43.79 23.84 5.69
N SER A 297 -44.52 22.90 5.06
CA SER A 297 -45.98 22.78 5.26
C SER A 297 -46.35 22.50 6.72
N ARG A 298 -45.47 21.83 7.46
CA ARG A 298 -45.66 21.59 8.90
C ARG A 298 -45.68 22.90 9.72
N GLU A 299 -44.81 23.85 9.38
CA GLU A 299 -44.69 25.13 10.09
C GLU A 299 -45.64 26.20 9.55
N LEU A 300 -45.97 26.16 8.25
CA LEU A 300 -46.70 27.19 7.53
C LEU A 300 -48.15 26.78 7.14
N GLY A 301 -48.54 25.53 7.38
CA GLY A 301 -49.85 24.97 7.01
C GLY A 301 -49.78 23.99 5.83
N GLU A 302 -50.58 22.92 5.84
CA GLU A 302 -50.60 21.93 4.75
C GLU A 302 -51.15 22.52 3.43
N ASP A 303 -51.96 23.57 3.54
CA ASP A 303 -52.54 24.34 2.43
C ASP A 303 -51.69 25.58 2.05
N VAL A 304 -50.44 25.69 2.54
CA VAL A 304 -49.55 26.84 2.33
C VAL A 304 -49.40 27.26 0.85
N ALA A 305 -49.49 26.31 -0.08
CA ALA A 305 -49.43 26.57 -1.51
C ALA A 305 -50.62 27.40 -2.05
N GLU A 306 -51.78 27.36 -1.38
CA GLU A 306 -52.97 28.14 -1.71
C GLU A 306 -52.89 29.59 -1.21
N HIS A 307 -51.96 29.89 -0.29
CA HIS A 307 -51.79 31.20 0.35
C HIS A 307 -50.59 31.99 -0.16
N VAL A 308 -50.11 31.67 -1.36
CA VAL A 308 -49.06 32.44 -2.04
C VAL A 308 -49.62 33.79 -2.51
N LEU A 309 -49.07 34.87 -1.99
CA LEU A 309 -49.48 36.25 -2.27
C LEU A 309 -48.79 36.83 -3.51
N ALA A 310 -47.53 36.45 -3.76
CA ALA A 310 -46.75 36.90 -4.91
C ALA A 310 -45.62 35.92 -5.24
N ARG A 311 -45.16 35.96 -6.49
CA ARG A 311 -43.96 35.25 -6.99
C ARG A 311 -43.03 36.27 -7.64
N PHE A 312 -41.74 36.10 -7.44
CA PHE A 312 -40.69 37.01 -7.95
C PHE A 312 -39.38 36.26 -8.08
N SER A 313 -38.48 36.78 -8.90
CA SER A 313 -37.11 36.27 -9.07
C SER A 313 -36.21 36.69 -7.90
N GLY A 314 -35.14 35.94 -7.63
CA GLY A 314 -34.13 36.33 -6.65
C GLY A 314 -33.47 37.67 -6.97
N SER A 315 -33.39 38.02 -8.26
CA SER A 315 -32.91 39.32 -8.73
C SER A 315 -33.68 40.51 -8.13
N GLU A 316 -34.97 40.34 -7.83
CA GLU A 316 -35.81 41.38 -7.22
C GLU A 316 -35.54 41.58 -5.72
N LEU A 317 -34.88 40.62 -5.07
CA LEU A 317 -34.48 40.73 -3.67
C LEU A 317 -33.11 41.39 -3.47
N LEU A 318 -32.30 41.53 -4.52
CA LEU A 318 -30.92 42.00 -4.41
C LEU A 318 -30.86 43.44 -3.86
N GLY A 319 -29.99 43.65 -2.87
CA GLY A 319 -29.79 44.93 -2.20
C GLY A 319 -30.86 45.31 -1.16
N VAL A 320 -31.93 44.51 -1.01
CA VAL A 320 -32.97 44.73 0.00
C VAL A 320 -32.37 44.64 1.39
N GLY A 321 -32.61 45.65 2.22
CA GLY A 321 -32.17 45.68 3.62
C GLY A 321 -33.04 44.81 4.53
N TYR A 322 -32.53 44.38 5.67
CA TYR A 322 -33.30 43.60 6.65
C TYR A 322 -32.87 43.84 8.10
N ASP A 323 -33.71 43.45 9.06
CA ASP A 323 -33.35 43.40 10.49
C ASP A 323 -32.55 42.13 10.81
N PRO A 324 -31.30 42.23 11.28
CA PRO A 324 -30.52 41.05 11.65
C PRO A 324 -31.12 40.30 12.83
N PRO A 325 -30.79 39.00 12.98
CA PRO A 325 -31.28 38.19 14.09
C PRO A 325 -30.76 38.68 15.45
N PHE A 326 -29.61 39.36 15.46
CA PHE A 326 -28.99 40.00 16.62
C PHE A 326 -28.48 41.40 16.25
N ASP A 327 -28.51 42.34 17.18
CA ASP A 327 -28.18 43.75 16.93
C ASP A 327 -26.72 44.12 17.17
N PHE A 328 -25.86 43.17 17.56
CA PHE A 328 -24.46 43.37 17.96
C PHE A 328 -23.61 44.16 16.94
N PHE A 329 -23.87 43.98 15.63
CA PHE A 329 -23.09 44.60 14.56
C PHE A 329 -23.89 45.54 13.66
N ARG A 330 -25.06 46.00 14.13
CA ARG A 330 -25.91 46.93 13.38
C ARG A 330 -25.17 48.23 13.06
N GLY A 331 -25.42 48.79 11.88
CA GLY A 331 -24.83 50.07 11.45
C GLY A 331 -23.49 49.96 10.72
N ARG A 332 -22.99 48.74 10.47
CA ARG A 332 -21.79 48.53 9.63
C ARG A 332 -22.04 48.94 8.16
N PRO A 333 -21.04 49.52 7.48
CA PRO A 333 -21.14 49.86 6.07
C PRO A 333 -21.54 48.65 5.22
N ASN A 334 -22.47 48.85 4.28
CA ASN A 334 -22.93 47.86 3.30
C ASN A 334 -23.55 46.56 3.86
N ALA A 335 -23.65 46.39 5.19
CA ALA A 335 -24.16 45.18 5.83
C ALA A 335 -25.70 45.14 5.92
N HIS A 336 -26.22 43.97 6.29
CA HIS A 336 -27.65 43.67 6.51
C HIS A 336 -28.52 43.90 5.27
N ARG A 337 -28.03 43.42 4.14
CA ARG A 337 -28.74 43.41 2.86
C ARG A 337 -28.65 42.06 2.17
N ILE A 338 -29.56 41.79 1.25
CA ILE A 338 -29.52 40.60 0.41
C ILE A 338 -28.49 40.76 -0.71
N LEU A 339 -27.63 39.76 -0.89
CA LEU A 339 -26.56 39.69 -1.87
C LEU A 339 -26.83 38.57 -2.88
N GLU A 340 -26.14 38.66 -4.01
CA GLU A 340 -26.13 37.63 -5.04
C GLU A 340 -25.13 36.52 -4.67
N ALA A 341 -25.57 35.26 -4.80
CA ALA A 341 -24.70 34.09 -4.67
C ALA A 341 -25.18 32.97 -5.61
N ASP A 342 -24.29 32.52 -6.49
CA ASP A 342 -24.51 31.47 -7.48
C ASP A 342 -24.51 30.05 -6.87
N TYR A 343 -23.90 29.87 -5.70
CA TYR A 343 -23.89 28.60 -4.97
C TYR A 343 -25.20 28.29 -4.19
N VAL A 344 -26.15 29.24 -4.15
CA VAL A 344 -27.43 29.03 -3.46
C VAL A 344 -28.33 28.11 -4.29
N THR A 345 -28.83 27.02 -3.69
CA THR A 345 -29.67 26.02 -4.37
C THR A 345 -31.03 25.82 -3.68
N THR A 346 -31.91 25.02 -4.29
CA THR A 346 -33.20 24.59 -3.74
C THR A 346 -33.22 23.11 -3.31
N GLU A 347 -32.05 22.46 -3.22
CA GLU A 347 -31.95 21.06 -2.80
C GLU A 347 -32.29 20.90 -1.31
N ASP A 348 -31.82 21.83 -0.48
CA ASP A 348 -32.02 21.85 0.97
C ASP A 348 -32.28 23.26 1.52
N GLY A 349 -32.60 23.37 2.81
CA GLY A 349 -32.85 24.66 3.47
C GLY A 349 -34.08 25.39 2.92
N THR A 350 -33.96 26.70 2.67
CA THR A 350 -35.04 27.61 2.25
C THR A 350 -34.82 28.26 0.88
N GLY A 351 -33.64 28.06 0.27
CA GLY A 351 -33.17 28.85 -0.87
C GLY A 351 -32.73 30.28 -0.52
N LEU A 352 -32.64 30.64 0.77
CA LEU A 352 -31.97 31.85 1.25
C LEU A 352 -30.93 31.46 2.29
N VAL A 353 -29.71 31.98 2.14
CA VAL A 353 -28.57 31.62 2.99
C VAL A 353 -28.20 32.79 3.89
N HIS A 354 -28.05 32.55 5.19
CA HIS A 354 -27.47 33.54 6.11
C HIS A 354 -25.96 33.63 5.86
N ILE A 355 -25.41 34.85 5.86
CA ILE A 355 -24.00 35.11 5.57
C ILE A 355 -23.29 35.67 6.80
N ALA A 356 -22.29 34.93 7.29
CA ALA A 356 -21.38 35.33 8.36
C ALA A 356 -19.93 35.22 7.87
N PRO A 357 -19.36 36.30 7.31
CA PRO A 357 -18.15 36.24 6.48
C PRO A 357 -16.85 35.89 7.20
N ALA A 358 -16.85 35.84 8.53
CA ALA A 358 -15.73 35.32 9.29
C ALA A 358 -15.75 33.79 9.46
N PHE A 359 -16.84 33.12 9.11
CA PHE A 359 -17.08 31.71 9.43
C PHE A 359 -17.55 30.89 8.23
N GLY A 360 -17.48 31.45 7.02
CA GLY A 360 -17.75 30.79 5.74
C GLY A 360 -16.80 31.29 4.64
N GLU A 361 -16.14 30.39 3.90
CA GLU A 361 -15.25 30.78 2.78
C GLU A 361 -16.01 31.47 1.64
N GLU A 362 -17.16 30.90 1.25
CA GLU A 362 -18.06 31.48 0.25
C GLU A 362 -18.70 32.77 0.76
N ASP A 363 -19.13 32.80 2.02
CA ASP A 363 -19.63 34.00 2.71
C ASP A 363 -18.63 35.16 2.62
N LYS A 364 -17.34 34.88 2.88
CA LYS A 364 -16.28 35.89 2.77
C LYS A 364 -16.14 36.39 1.34
N THR A 365 -16.20 35.49 0.35
CA THR A 365 -16.04 35.85 -1.07
C THR A 365 -17.15 36.80 -1.52
N VAL A 366 -18.40 36.50 -1.18
CA VAL A 366 -19.56 37.33 -1.53
C VAL A 366 -19.52 38.69 -0.82
N THR A 367 -19.12 38.71 0.46
CA THR A 367 -19.03 39.96 1.24
C THR A 367 -17.85 40.84 0.86
N ASP A 368 -16.70 40.25 0.51
CA ASP A 368 -15.54 40.97 -0.03
C ASP A 368 -15.92 41.73 -1.31
N ALA A 369 -16.65 41.07 -2.22
CA ALA A 369 -17.16 41.70 -3.45
C ALA A 369 -18.17 42.83 -3.17
N ALA A 370 -18.93 42.71 -2.08
CA ALA A 370 -19.90 43.69 -1.63
C ALA A 370 -19.31 44.81 -0.75
N GLY A 371 -18.00 44.77 -0.45
CA GLY A 371 -17.33 45.73 0.43
C GLY A 371 -17.85 45.70 1.87
N ILE A 372 -18.07 44.50 2.42
CA ILE A 372 -18.52 44.27 3.80
C ILE A 372 -17.38 43.64 4.61
N ASP A 373 -16.87 44.37 5.59
CA ASP A 373 -15.77 43.90 6.44
C ASP A 373 -16.25 42.83 7.46
N PRO A 374 -15.55 41.69 7.57
CA PRO A 374 -15.93 40.62 8.48
C PRO A 374 -15.78 41.00 9.96
N VAL A 375 -16.59 40.36 10.81
CA VAL A 375 -16.52 40.42 12.28
C VAL A 375 -16.18 39.06 12.85
N VAL A 376 -15.24 39.01 13.80
CA VAL A 376 -14.80 37.76 14.43
C VAL A 376 -15.04 37.81 15.94
N PRO A 377 -16.30 37.77 16.42
CA PRO A 377 -16.60 37.80 17.86
C PRO A 377 -16.29 36.48 18.57
N VAL A 378 -15.30 35.73 18.08
CA VAL A 378 -14.89 34.43 18.59
C VAL A 378 -13.37 34.41 18.71
N ASP A 379 -12.89 34.17 19.93
CA ASP A 379 -11.48 34.13 20.27
C ASP A 379 -10.76 32.87 19.72
N ALA A 380 -9.47 32.73 20.05
CA ALA A 380 -8.67 31.59 19.62
C ALA A 380 -9.13 30.24 20.20
N HIS A 381 -9.85 30.24 21.33
CA HIS A 381 -10.40 29.04 21.98
C HIS A 381 -11.79 28.65 21.45
N GLY A 382 -12.30 29.37 20.44
CA GLY A 382 -13.65 29.16 19.94
C GLY A 382 -14.72 29.60 20.94
N ARG A 383 -14.44 30.62 21.77
CA ARG A 383 -15.38 31.22 22.71
C ARG A 383 -15.78 32.62 22.27
N PHE A 384 -17.03 33.00 22.54
CA PHE A 384 -17.50 34.35 22.21
C PHE A 384 -16.76 35.42 23.02
N THR A 385 -16.43 36.54 22.38
CA THR A 385 -15.83 37.73 23.02
C THR A 385 -16.92 38.66 23.55
N SER A 386 -16.51 39.74 24.22
CA SER A 386 -17.42 40.80 24.70
C SER A 386 -18.22 41.49 23.59
N GLU A 387 -17.84 41.35 22.32
CA GLU A 387 -18.61 41.86 21.17
C GLU A 387 -19.98 41.17 21.03
N ALA A 388 -20.12 39.95 21.57
CA ALA A 388 -21.38 39.23 21.69
C ALA A 388 -21.69 38.93 23.18
N ALA A 389 -21.79 40.00 23.99
CA ALA A 389 -21.84 39.96 25.45
C ALA A 389 -22.76 38.89 26.09
N PRO A 390 -23.99 38.59 25.59
CA PRO A 390 -24.82 37.53 26.18
C PRO A 390 -24.20 36.13 26.13
N TYR A 391 -23.24 35.91 25.23
CA TYR A 391 -22.57 34.62 25.00
C TYR A 391 -21.11 34.62 25.44
N GLU A 392 -20.60 35.74 25.96
CA GLU A 392 -19.18 35.91 26.29
C GLU A 392 -18.64 34.75 27.14
N GLY A 393 -17.49 34.20 26.73
CA GLY A 393 -16.83 33.07 27.38
C GLY A 393 -17.42 31.69 27.09
N GLN A 394 -18.60 31.59 26.45
CA GLN A 394 -19.19 30.30 26.05
C GLN A 394 -18.53 29.78 24.77
N GLN A 395 -18.21 28.48 24.74
CA GLN A 395 -17.72 27.82 23.53
C GLN A 395 -18.85 27.77 22.48
N VAL A 396 -18.53 28.01 21.21
CA VAL A 396 -19.54 28.21 20.15
C VAL A 396 -20.59 27.10 20.02
N PHE A 397 -20.23 25.83 20.17
CA PHE A 397 -21.17 24.72 20.12
C PHE A 397 -22.06 24.65 21.37
N GLU A 398 -21.53 25.01 22.54
CA GLU A 398 -22.29 25.08 23.79
C GLU A 398 -23.30 26.24 23.76
N ALA A 399 -22.90 27.37 23.18
CA ALA A 399 -23.72 28.57 23.03
C ALA A 399 -24.96 28.37 22.15
N ASN A 400 -24.95 27.39 21.23
CA ASN A 400 -26.10 27.07 20.37
C ASN A 400 -27.41 26.95 21.17
N LYS A 401 -27.39 26.31 22.35
CA LYS A 401 -28.60 26.13 23.17
C LYS A 401 -29.21 27.45 23.63
N GLN A 402 -28.36 28.43 24.01
CA GLN A 402 -28.82 29.74 24.45
C GLN A 402 -29.26 30.58 23.24
N ILE A 403 -28.48 30.59 22.16
CA ILE A 403 -28.80 31.29 20.91
C ILE A 403 -30.16 30.87 20.37
N ILE A 404 -30.44 29.56 20.34
CA ILE A 404 -31.74 29.04 19.88
C ILE A 404 -32.89 29.51 20.79
N ARG A 405 -32.67 29.59 22.12
CA ARG A 405 -33.67 30.13 23.05
C ARG A 405 -33.93 31.61 22.80
N ASP A 406 -32.89 32.41 22.63
CA ASP A 406 -33.02 33.85 22.39
C ASP A 406 -33.73 34.14 21.05
N LEU A 407 -33.47 33.34 20.00
CA LEU A 407 -34.20 33.40 18.72
C LEU A 407 -35.68 33.00 18.87
N LYS A 408 -35.98 32.06 19.77
CA LYS A 408 -37.35 31.66 20.06
C LYS A 408 -38.09 32.75 20.85
N ASP A 409 -37.45 33.31 21.87
CA ASP A 409 -38.03 34.33 22.75
C ASP A 409 -38.25 35.66 22.02
N SER A 410 -37.40 35.98 21.04
CA SER A 410 -37.59 37.09 20.09
C SER A 410 -38.62 36.80 18.99
N GLY A 411 -39.14 35.57 18.91
CA GLY A 411 -40.13 35.15 17.93
C GLY A 411 -39.60 35.10 16.50
N LEU A 412 -38.29 35.00 16.29
CA LEU A 412 -37.63 34.91 14.98
C LEU A 412 -37.42 33.47 14.51
N LEU A 413 -37.42 32.49 15.44
CA LEU A 413 -37.26 31.07 15.14
C LEU A 413 -38.56 30.45 14.59
N LEU A 414 -38.53 29.96 13.36
CA LEU A 414 -39.64 29.23 12.73
C LEU A 414 -39.56 27.72 13.01
N ARG A 415 -38.38 27.13 12.81
CA ARG A 415 -38.12 25.68 12.92
C ARG A 415 -36.84 25.42 13.68
N HIS A 416 -36.84 24.37 14.50
CA HIS A 416 -35.67 23.83 15.17
C HIS A 416 -35.72 22.30 15.09
N GLU A 417 -34.70 21.71 14.48
CA GLU A 417 -34.57 20.28 14.26
C GLU A 417 -33.14 19.79 14.49
N THR A 418 -32.95 18.48 14.39
CA THR A 418 -31.63 17.84 14.39
C THR A 418 -31.32 17.39 12.97
N TYR A 419 -30.12 17.71 12.49
CA TYR A 419 -29.64 17.38 11.16
C TYR A 419 -28.42 16.46 11.26
N ASP A 420 -28.49 15.34 10.53
CA ASP A 420 -27.45 14.31 10.48
C ASP A 420 -26.63 14.49 9.19
N HIS A 421 -25.34 14.80 9.32
CA HIS A 421 -24.47 15.02 8.16
C HIS A 421 -22.98 14.74 8.43
N PRO A 422 -22.17 14.50 7.39
CA PRO A 422 -20.72 14.46 7.51
C PRO A 422 -20.15 15.84 7.89
N TYR A 423 -19.46 15.91 9.03
CA TYR A 423 -18.81 17.13 9.53
C TYR A 423 -17.31 16.92 9.75
N PRO A 424 -16.45 17.91 9.46
CA PRO A 424 -15.01 17.75 9.61
C PRO A 424 -14.58 17.87 11.08
N HIS A 425 -13.72 16.94 11.49
CA HIS A 425 -13.11 16.89 12.80
C HIS A 425 -11.59 17.01 12.67
N CYS A 426 -10.95 17.62 13.65
CA CYS A 426 -9.50 17.68 13.71
C CYS A 426 -8.97 16.24 13.73
N TRP A 427 -8.20 15.87 12.70
CA TRP A 427 -7.61 14.54 12.56
C TRP A 427 -6.75 14.13 13.76
N ARG A 428 -6.32 15.10 14.57
CA ARG A 428 -5.43 14.92 15.71
C ARG A 428 -6.15 14.81 17.06
N CYS A 429 -7.12 15.69 17.32
CA CYS A 429 -7.80 15.76 18.62
C CYS A 429 -9.25 15.28 18.60
N ASP A 430 -9.76 14.85 17.45
CA ASP A 430 -11.12 14.36 17.22
C ASP A 430 -12.25 15.38 17.48
N ASN A 431 -11.94 16.58 17.98
CA ASN A 431 -12.92 17.67 18.10
C ASN A 431 -13.37 18.19 16.74
N ALA A 432 -14.65 18.56 16.65
CA ALA A 432 -15.19 19.20 15.47
C ALA A 432 -14.51 20.54 15.19
N LEU A 433 -14.19 20.78 13.92
CA LEU A 433 -13.56 22.02 13.47
C LEU A 433 -14.58 23.14 13.36
N ILE A 434 -14.10 24.38 13.36
CA ILE A 434 -14.90 25.53 12.93
C ILE A 434 -14.22 26.17 11.73
N GLN A 435 -14.97 26.83 10.87
CA GLN A 435 -14.37 27.79 9.96
C GLN A 435 -14.18 29.11 10.71
N ARG A 436 -13.02 29.75 10.58
CA ARG A 436 -12.73 31.03 11.24
C ARG A 436 -11.78 31.85 10.38
N ALA A 437 -12.05 33.15 10.25
CA ALA A 437 -11.18 34.10 9.60
C ALA A 437 -9.94 34.36 10.46
N VAL A 438 -8.77 34.07 9.91
CA VAL A 438 -7.47 34.27 10.57
C VAL A 438 -6.46 34.79 9.55
N SER A 439 -5.50 35.58 10.04
CA SER A 439 -4.33 35.99 9.23
C SER A 439 -3.36 34.83 9.17
N SER A 440 -3.02 34.42 7.95
CA SER A 440 -2.14 33.27 7.69
C SER A 440 -1.19 33.58 6.53
N TRP A 441 -0.08 32.85 6.47
CA TRP A 441 0.87 32.88 5.36
C TRP A 441 0.57 31.77 4.35
N PHE A 442 0.63 32.10 3.07
CA PHE A 442 0.26 31.21 1.98
C PHE A 442 1.34 31.11 0.92
N VAL A 443 1.44 29.95 0.28
CA VAL A 443 2.05 29.80 -1.05
C VAL A 443 0.95 29.88 -2.10
N ALA A 444 1.09 30.76 -3.09
CA ALA A 444 0.15 31.04 -4.17
C ALA A 444 0.13 29.94 -5.25
N VAL A 445 -0.16 28.69 -4.85
CA VAL A 445 -0.18 27.50 -5.72
C VAL A 445 -1.11 27.67 -6.93
N SER A 446 -2.22 28.40 -6.75
CA SER A 446 -3.16 28.68 -7.84
C SER A 446 -2.52 29.34 -9.07
N ARG A 447 -1.40 30.08 -8.89
CA ARG A 447 -0.68 30.76 -9.98
C ARG A 447 0.12 29.83 -10.88
N PHE A 448 0.43 28.60 -10.43
CA PHE A 448 1.28 27.66 -11.16
C PHE A 448 0.73 26.22 -11.20
N LYS A 449 -0.53 26.01 -10.82
CA LYS A 449 -1.14 24.68 -10.80
C LYS A 449 -1.17 23.98 -12.16
N ASP A 450 -1.38 24.73 -13.24
CA ASP A 450 -1.37 24.16 -14.59
C ASP A 450 0.02 23.64 -14.95
N ARG A 451 1.06 24.34 -14.51
CA ARG A 451 2.45 23.90 -14.66
C ARG A 451 2.75 22.62 -13.86
N MET A 452 2.18 22.49 -12.66
CA MET A 452 2.28 21.24 -11.89
C MET A 452 1.64 20.06 -12.66
N VAL A 453 0.48 20.27 -13.28
CA VAL A 453 -0.19 19.25 -14.10
C VAL A 453 0.68 18.84 -15.29
N GLU A 454 1.28 19.79 -16.00
CA GLU A 454 2.20 19.51 -17.11
C GLU A 454 3.44 18.72 -16.66
N LEU A 455 4.07 19.11 -15.55
CA LEU A 455 5.26 18.44 -15.05
C LEU A 455 4.95 17.03 -14.54
N ASN A 456 3.75 16.82 -13.98
CA ASN A 456 3.28 15.50 -13.54
C ASN A 456 3.18 14.48 -14.68
N GLN A 457 2.98 14.93 -15.93
CA GLN A 457 2.95 14.03 -17.10
C GLN A 457 4.32 13.40 -17.42
N ARG A 458 5.41 13.93 -16.84
CA ARG A 458 6.77 13.41 -17.01
C ARG A 458 7.16 12.40 -15.92
N ILE A 459 6.25 12.13 -14.98
CA ILE A 459 6.46 11.23 -13.86
C ILE A 459 5.84 9.87 -14.19
N ASP A 460 6.60 8.80 -13.98
CA ASP A 460 6.12 7.43 -14.14
C ASP A 460 5.44 6.96 -12.84
N TRP A 461 4.12 6.87 -12.88
CA TRP A 461 3.29 6.44 -11.75
C TRP A 461 2.99 4.94 -11.81
N VAL A 462 3.16 4.27 -10.67
CA VAL A 462 2.71 2.89 -10.46
C VAL A 462 1.73 2.88 -9.27
N PRO A 463 0.44 2.61 -9.50
CA PRO A 463 -0.22 2.37 -10.79
C PRO A 463 -0.47 3.65 -11.62
N GLU A 464 -0.46 3.51 -12.96
CA GLU A 464 -0.50 4.63 -13.91
C GLU A 464 -1.73 5.55 -13.75
N HIS A 465 -2.90 4.98 -13.45
CA HIS A 465 -4.15 5.73 -13.35
C HIS A 465 -4.16 6.81 -12.25
N ILE A 466 -3.21 6.79 -11.31
CA ILE A 466 -3.08 7.84 -10.28
C ILE A 466 -2.61 9.16 -10.90
N ARG A 467 -1.75 9.11 -11.94
CA ARG A 467 -1.19 10.28 -12.63
C ARG A 467 -2.29 11.24 -13.08
N ASP A 468 -3.26 10.72 -13.82
CA ASP A 468 -4.36 11.49 -14.42
C ASP A 468 -5.64 11.47 -13.55
N GLY A 469 -5.72 10.53 -12.60
CA GLY A 469 -6.82 10.34 -11.67
C GLY A 469 -6.60 11.10 -10.35
N GLN A 470 -6.33 10.37 -9.26
CA GLN A 470 -6.31 10.92 -7.91
C GLN A 470 -5.37 12.13 -7.76
N PHE A 471 -4.15 12.08 -8.33
CA PHE A 471 -3.17 13.14 -8.21
C PHE A 471 -3.41 14.26 -9.25
N GLY A 472 -3.59 13.91 -10.52
CA GLY A 472 -3.87 14.89 -11.59
C GLY A 472 -5.08 15.76 -11.30
N LYS A 473 -6.21 15.16 -10.88
CA LYS A 473 -7.42 15.90 -10.49
C LYS A 473 -7.24 16.75 -9.24
N TRP A 474 -6.36 16.34 -8.32
CA TRP A 474 -6.01 17.16 -7.18
C TRP A 474 -5.24 18.41 -7.61
N LEU A 475 -4.26 18.27 -8.51
CA LEU A 475 -3.46 19.38 -9.04
C LEU A 475 -4.33 20.38 -9.84
N GLU A 476 -5.21 19.91 -10.72
CA GLU A 476 -6.14 20.77 -11.51
C GLU A 476 -6.97 21.72 -10.62
N ASN A 477 -7.31 21.26 -9.41
CA ASN A 477 -8.15 21.96 -8.44
C ASN A 477 -7.38 22.50 -7.23
N ALA A 478 -6.05 22.58 -7.33
CA ALA A 478 -5.20 23.06 -6.24
C ALA A 478 -5.56 24.51 -5.87
N ARG A 479 -5.65 24.76 -4.55
CA ARG A 479 -5.84 26.08 -3.94
C ARG A 479 -4.53 26.54 -3.29
N ASP A 480 -4.45 27.82 -2.97
CA ASP A 480 -3.30 28.36 -2.24
C ASP A 480 -3.09 27.63 -0.91
N TRP A 481 -1.83 27.31 -0.62
CA TRP A 481 -1.45 26.46 0.49
C TRP A 481 -1.15 27.30 1.72
N ASN A 482 -1.96 27.16 2.77
CA ASN A 482 -1.68 27.75 4.08
C ASN A 482 -0.48 27.06 4.74
N ILE A 483 0.64 27.78 4.82
CA ILE A 483 1.91 27.29 5.36
C ILE A 483 2.17 27.76 6.80
N SER A 484 1.29 28.55 7.41
CA SER A 484 1.45 29.00 8.81
C SER A 484 0.67 28.14 9.80
N ARG A 485 1.26 27.91 10.97
CA ARG A 485 0.64 27.28 12.14
C ARG A 485 0.92 28.14 13.38
N ASN A 486 -0.11 28.37 14.20
CA ASN A 486 0.00 29.14 15.45
C ASN A 486 0.51 28.28 16.61
N ARG A 487 1.65 27.59 16.40
CA ARG A 487 2.22 26.55 17.27
C ARG A 487 3.68 26.87 17.66
N TYR A 488 4.38 25.93 18.30
CA TYR A 488 5.64 26.18 19.02
C TYR A 488 6.84 25.39 18.48
N TRP A 489 6.63 24.12 18.13
CA TRP A 489 7.66 23.17 17.71
C TRP A 489 7.62 22.95 16.19
N GLY A 490 8.46 23.68 15.48
CA GLY A 490 8.58 23.63 14.03
C GLY A 490 9.56 24.65 13.49
N SER A 491 9.84 24.60 12.19
CA SER A 491 10.63 25.64 11.52
C SER A 491 9.92 27.00 11.62
N PRO A 492 10.53 28.04 12.18
CA PRO A 492 9.89 29.35 12.29
C PRO A 492 9.67 30.00 10.92
N ILE A 493 8.58 30.76 10.75
CA ILE A 493 8.46 31.65 9.58
C ILE A 493 9.50 32.78 9.71
N PRO A 494 10.40 32.96 8.71
CA PRO A 494 11.55 33.86 8.83
C PRO A 494 11.20 35.31 8.45
N VAL A 495 10.07 35.81 8.96
CA VAL A 495 9.55 37.15 8.67
C VAL A 495 9.57 38.02 9.91
N TRP A 496 10.20 39.19 9.82
CA TRP A 496 10.19 40.23 10.83
C TRP A 496 9.33 41.40 10.39
N MET A 497 8.44 41.86 11.25
CA MET A 497 7.55 42.99 11.01
C MET A 497 7.75 44.06 12.08
N SER A 498 7.53 45.33 11.70
CA SER A 498 7.50 46.42 12.66
C SER A 498 6.32 46.26 13.63
N ASP A 499 6.54 46.56 14.92
CA ASP A 499 5.50 46.65 15.93
C ASP A 499 4.72 47.98 15.93
N ASP A 500 5.04 48.91 15.02
CA ASP A 500 4.32 50.18 14.85
C ASP A 500 3.69 50.29 13.45
N PRO A 501 2.35 50.34 13.33
CA PRO A 501 1.68 50.47 12.04
C PRO A 501 1.95 51.82 11.34
N ASN A 502 2.47 52.83 12.02
CA ASN A 502 2.87 54.11 11.40
C ASN A 502 4.21 54.02 10.65
N HIS A 503 5.02 53.01 10.96
CA HIS A 503 6.31 52.74 10.32
C HIS A 503 6.34 51.30 9.76
N PRO A 504 5.41 50.92 8.88
CA PRO A 504 5.27 49.54 8.45
C PRO A 504 6.51 49.11 7.65
N ARG A 505 7.13 48.01 8.11
CA ARG A 505 8.25 47.35 7.45
C ARG A 505 8.10 45.85 7.62
N THR A 506 8.48 45.11 6.58
CA THR A 506 8.56 43.65 6.58
C THR A 506 9.92 43.23 5.99
N ASP A 507 10.71 42.49 6.76
CA ASP A 507 11.95 41.87 6.30
C ASP A 507 11.81 40.35 6.31
N VAL A 508 12.32 39.69 5.28
CA VAL A 508 12.31 38.23 5.14
C VAL A 508 13.75 37.74 5.02
N TYR A 509 14.17 36.85 5.92
CA TYR A 509 15.53 36.32 5.93
C TYR A 509 15.58 34.94 5.27
N GLY A 510 16.68 34.68 4.59
CA GLY A 510 16.93 33.45 3.83
C GLY A 510 18.12 32.63 4.33
N SER A 511 18.88 33.10 5.32
CA SER A 511 20.08 32.41 5.83
C SER A 511 20.49 32.89 7.23
N LEU A 512 21.33 32.10 7.91
CA LEU A 512 22.00 32.47 9.15
C LEU A 512 22.97 33.65 8.96
N ASP A 513 23.59 33.78 7.79
CA ASP A 513 24.47 34.91 7.45
C ASP A 513 23.70 36.23 7.40
N GLU A 514 22.49 36.25 6.80
CA GLU A 514 21.63 37.44 6.79
C GLU A 514 21.15 37.79 8.21
N LEU A 515 20.83 36.78 9.05
CA LEU A 515 20.46 37.00 10.45
C LEU A 515 21.64 37.56 11.27
N GLU A 516 22.84 37.00 11.12
CA GLU A 516 24.04 37.49 11.81
C GLU A 516 24.36 38.94 11.43
N ALA A 517 24.20 39.31 10.16
CA ALA A 517 24.43 40.66 9.68
C ALA A 517 23.48 41.70 10.33
N ASP A 518 22.20 41.37 10.47
CA ASP A 518 21.17 42.31 10.95
C ASP A 518 21.00 42.33 12.48
N PHE A 519 21.29 41.21 13.16
CA PHE A 519 21.14 41.08 14.62
C PHE A 519 22.47 41.07 15.37
N GLY A 520 23.61 40.94 14.68
CA GLY A 520 24.95 40.93 15.27
C GLY A 520 25.32 39.65 16.01
N VAL A 521 24.47 38.61 15.93
CA VAL A 521 24.69 37.29 16.53
C VAL A 521 24.26 36.21 15.55
N ARG A 522 25.11 35.21 15.35
CA ARG A 522 24.75 34.01 14.58
C ARG A 522 23.95 33.04 15.46
N PRO A 523 22.69 32.72 15.11
CA PRO A 523 21.90 31.77 15.89
C PRO A 523 22.48 30.36 15.78
N THR A 524 22.54 29.64 16.90
CA THR A 524 22.88 28.20 16.94
C THR A 524 21.63 27.32 17.07
N ASN A 525 20.47 27.94 17.25
CA ASN A 525 19.17 27.31 17.34
C ASN A 525 18.13 28.25 16.72
N LEU A 526 17.40 27.76 15.72
CA LEU A 526 16.33 28.52 15.07
C LEU A 526 14.95 28.26 15.72
N HIS A 527 14.83 27.36 16.69
CA HIS A 527 13.55 27.09 17.31
C HIS A 527 13.08 28.25 18.20
N ARG A 528 11.78 28.31 18.42
CA ARG A 528 11.20 29.14 19.48
C ARG A 528 11.61 28.60 20.87
N PRO A 529 11.74 29.44 21.89
CA PRO A 529 11.66 30.91 21.84
C PRO A 529 12.95 31.59 21.38
N ASP A 530 14.08 30.91 21.27
CA ASP A 530 15.41 31.50 21.01
C ASP A 530 15.43 32.46 19.80
N ILE A 531 14.83 32.06 18.68
CA ILE A 531 14.76 32.92 17.49
C ILE A 531 13.86 34.16 17.67
N ASP A 532 12.88 34.10 18.58
CA ASP A 532 11.95 35.20 18.85
C ASP A 532 12.66 36.35 19.60
N GLU A 533 13.81 36.09 20.24
CA GLU A 533 14.61 37.10 20.94
C GLU A 533 15.40 38.01 19.99
N LEU A 534 15.61 37.57 18.74
CA LEU A 534 16.26 38.37 17.70
C LEU A 534 15.37 39.54 17.32
N THR A 535 15.67 40.71 17.85
CA THR A 535 14.96 41.95 17.59
C THR A 535 15.95 43.07 17.29
N ARG A 536 15.54 44.03 16.46
CA ARG A 536 16.35 45.21 16.12
C ARG A 536 15.47 46.46 15.99
N PRO A 537 15.99 47.67 16.23
CA PRO A 537 15.24 48.90 15.93
C PRO A 537 14.79 48.91 14.48
N ASN A 538 13.57 49.40 14.21
CA ASN A 538 13.08 49.55 12.85
C ASN A 538 13.91 50.61 12.10
N PRO A 539 14.61 50.24 11.01
CA PRO A 539 15.44 51.19 10.26
C PRO A 539 14.62 52.31 9.58
N ASP A 540 13.31 52.11 9.36
CA ASP A 540 12.43 53.09 8.73
C ASP A 540 11.77 54.05 9.74
N ASP A 541 12.03 53.87 11.04
CA ASP A 541 11.58 54.76 12.10
C ASP A 541 12.71 55.68 12.57
N PRO A 542 12.70 56.97 12.17
CA PRO A 542 13.73 57.92 12.55
C PRO A 542 13.72 58.24 14.06
N THR A 543 12.67 57.88 14.79
CA THR A 543 12.60 58.05 16.25
C THR A 543 13.27 56.92 17.02
N GLY A 544 13.53 55.79 16.36
CA GLY A 544 14.12 54.58 16.95
C GLY A 544 13.24 53.91 18.02
N ARG A 545 11.93 54.13 18.01
CA ARG A 545 11.00 53.61 19.03
C ARG A 545 10.37 52.28 18.64
N SER A 546 10.07 52.11 17.35
CA SER A 546 9.53 50.88 16.80
C SER A 546 10.63 49.83 16.63
N THR A 547 10.24 48.57 16.77
CA THR A 547 11.13 47.41 16.78
C THR A 547 10.67 46.41 15.71
N MET A 548 11.61 45.81 15.00
CA MET A 548 11.37 44.67 14.13
C MET A 548 11.28 43.40 14.98
N ARG A 549 10.16 42.68 14.89
CA ARG A 549 9.90 41.45 15.64
C ARG A 549 9.46 40.34 14.69
N ARG A 550 9.90 39.12 14.94
CA ARG A 550 9.48 37.95 14.16
C ARG A 550 7.96 37.76 14.31
N VAL A 551 7.29 37.35 13.23
CA VAL A 551 5.92 36.82 13.34
C VAL A 551 5.93 35.57 14.23
N PRO A 552 4.92 35.32 15.08
CA PRO A 552 4.98 34.22 16.04
C PRO A 552 4.82 32.83 15.40
N ASP A 553 4.29 32.76 14.18
CA ASP A 553 3.95 31.53 13.47
C ASP A 553 5.17 30.64 13.16
N VAL A 554 4.94 29.33 13.19
CA VAL A 554 5.83 28.31 12.64
C VAL A 554 5.27 27.77 11.33
N LEU A 555 6.10 27.14 10.53
CA LEU A 555 5.73 26.53 9.26
C LEU A 555 4.90 25.26 9.48
N ASP A 556 4.09 24.96 8.46
CA ASP A 556 3.50 23.65 8.25
C ASP A 556 4.60 22.59 8.09
N CYS A 557 4.55 21.48 8.83
CA CYS A 557 5.55 20.42 8.71
C CYS A 557 5.58 19.79 7.29
N TRP A 558 4.49 19.89 6.53
CA TRP A 558 4.47 19.50 5.12
C TRP A 558 5.37 20.37 4.22
N PHE A 559 5.67 21.60 4.63
CA PHE A 559 6.66 22.47 3.98
C PHE A 559 8.08 21.95 4.22
N GLU A 560 8.36 21.53 5.45
CA GLU A 560 9.65 20.99 5.85
C GLU A 560 9.94 19.66 5.15
N SER A 561 8.99 18.72 5.19
CA SER A 561 9.12 17.43 4.49
C SER A 561 9.14 17.61 2.97
N GLY A 562 8.39 18.56 2.41
CA GLY A 562 8.45 18.92 0.99
C GLY A 562 9.80 19.51 0.57
N ALA A 563 10.56 20.10 1.50
CA ALA A 563 11.88 20.67 1.26
C ALA A 563 13.00 19.60 1.26
N MET A 564 12.70 18.37 1.67
CA MET A 564 13.65 17.27 1.85
C MET A 564 14.68 17.10 0.71
N PRO A 565 14.31 17.16 -0.59
CA PRO A 565 15.27 16.93 -1.68
C PRO A 565 16.51 17.81 -1.61
N PHE A 566 16.35 19.08 -1.22
CA PHE A 566 17.42 20.06 -1.17
C PHE A 566 17.88 20.35 0.28
N ALA A 567 16.96 20.28 1.26
CA ALA A 567 17.29 20.57 2.65
C ALA A 567 18.18 19.48 3.30
N GLN A 568 18.03 18.20 2.92
CA GLN A 568 18.86 17.11 3.47
C GLN A 568 20.35 17.22 3.12
N VAL A 569 20.70 18.08 2.15
CA VAL A 569 22.08 18.33 1.70
C VAL A 569 22.50 19.78 1.94
N HIS A 570 21.74 20.53 2.74
CA HIS A 570 22.02 21.92 3.10
C HIS A 570 22.08 22.88 1.89
N TYR A 571 21.31 22.59 0.82
CA TYR A 571 21.24 23.45 -0.36
C TYR A 571 20.56 24.80 -0.04
N PRO A 572 21.08 25.93 -0.55
CA PRO A 572 22.18 26.06 -1.52
C PRO A 572 23.54 26.34 -0.87
N PHE A 573 23.62 26.31 0.47
CA PHE A 573 24.81 26.73 1.21
C PHE A 573 25.96 25.73 1.05
N GLU A 574 25.61 24.45 1.04
CA GLU A 574 26.52 23.35 0.77
C GLU A 574 25.93 22.42 -0.31
N ASN A 575 26.79 21.59 -0.90
CA ASN A 575 26.40 20.54 -1.85
C ASN A 575 25.55 21.03 -3.05
N ALA A 576 25.65 22.30 -3.42
CA ALA A 576 24.86 22.89 -4.50
C ALA A 576 25.08 22.19 -5.85
N GLU A 577 26.35 21.94 -6.19
CA GLU A 577 26.72 21.21 -7.41
C GLU A 577 26.19 19.76 -7.38
N TRP A 578 26.29 19.08 -6.23
CA TRP A 578 25.72 17.75 -6.05
C TRP A 578 24.21 17.78 -6.31
N PHE A 579 23.46 18.70 -5.69
CA PHE A 579 22.01 18.78 -5.88
C PHE A 579 21.61 18.97 -7.35
N GLU A 580 22.30 19.83 -8.11
CA GLU A 580 21.95 20.06 -9.52
C GLU A 580 22.11 18.82 -10.40
N HIS A 581 22.98 17.87 -10.00
CA HIS A 581 23.18 16.61 -10.70
C HIS A 581 22.32 15.44 -10.18
N HIS A 582 21.77 15.56 -8.97
CA HIS A 582 21.02 14.50 -8.28
C HIS A 582 19.53 14.85 -8.10
N TYR A 583 19.02 15.84 -8.86
CA TYR A 583 17.63 16.30 -8.83
C TYR A 583 17.03 16.46 -10.24
N PRO A 584 15.91 15.77 -10.58
CA PRO A 584 14.97 15.05 -9.72
C PRO A 584 15.47 13.71 -9.18
N GLY A 585 14.91 13.25 -8.06
CA GLY A 585 15.16 11.89 -7.54
C GLY A 585 14.60 10.82 -8.48
N ASP A 586 15.24 9.66 -8.57
CA ASP A 586 14.85 8.59 -9.48
C ASP A 586 13.62 7.82 -9.01
N PHE A 587 13.49 7.59 -7.70
CA PHE A 587 12.45 6.72 -7.15
C PHE A 587 11.98 7.13 -5.75
N ILE A 588 10.67 7.01 -5.55
CA ILE A 588 9.96 7.24 -4.29
C ILE A 588 8.82 6.23 -4.15
N VAL A 589 8.52 5.80 -2.92
CA VAL A 589 7.37 4.92 -2.63
C VAL A 589 6.72 5.29 -1.32
N GLU A 590 5.41 5.49 -1.35
CA GLU A 590 4.58 5.73 -0.16
C GLU A 590 3.15 5.23 -0.38
N TYR A 591 2.34 5.30 0.67
CA TYR A 591 0.90 5.07 0.61
C TYR A 591 0.22 6.10 -0.31
N SER A 592 -0.78 5.68 -1.10
CA SER A 592 -1.54 6.52 -2.05
C SER A 592 -2.20 7.75 -1.42
N GLY A 593 -2.45 7.76 -0.11
CA GLY A 593 -2.87 8.95 0.63
C GLY A 593 -1.87 10.12 0.53
N GLN A 594 -0.59 9.86 0.24
CA GLN A 594 0.43 10.88 0.04
C GLN A 594 0.22 11.72 -1.23
N THR A 595 -0.72 11.34 -2.12
CA THR A 595 -1.20 12.22 -3.20
C THR A 595 -1.78 13.54 -2.70
N ARG A 596 -2.19 13.61 -1.42
CA ARG A 596 -2.62 14.83 -0.73
C ARG A 596 -1.63 15.27 0.37
N GLY A 597 -0.50 14.60 0.51
CA GLY A 597 0.52 14.85 1.52
C GLY A 597 1.87 15.11 0.85
N TRP A 598 2.84 14.23 1.10
CA TRP A 598 4.23 14.43 0.72
C TRP A 598 4.45 14.51 -0.80
N PHE A 599 3.78 13.67 -1.61
CA PHE A 599 3.91 13.77 -3.08
C PHE A 599 3.46 15.13 -3.59
N TYR A 600 2.39 15.67 -3.01
CA TYR A 600 1.87 16.98 -3.37
C TYR A 600 2.84 18.10 -2.98
N THR A 601 3.34 18.12 -1.74
CA THR A 601 4.21 19.23 -1.30
C THR A 601 5.60 19.20 -1.92
N LEU A 602 6.16 18.00 -2.16
CA LEU A 602 7.34 17.83 -2.99
C LEU A 602 7.13 18.46 -4.38
N HIS A 603 6.03 18.15 -5.05
CA HIS A 603 5.75 18.64 -6.41
C HIS A 603 5.45 20.14 -6.46
N VAL A 604 4.81 20.68 -5.42
CA VAL A 604 4.61 22.13 -5.25
C VAL A 604 5.94 22.86 -5.16
N LEU A 605 6.83 22.43 -4.26
CA LEU A 605 8.13 23.10 -4.07
C LEU A 605 9.07 22.87 -5.25
N ALA A 606 9.09 21.67 -5.83
CA ALA A 606 9.80 21.35 -7.06
C ALA A 606 9.47 22.33 -8.20
N THR A 607 8.16 22.52 -8.43
CA THR A 607 7.66 23.40 -9.49
C THR A 607 7.98 24.86 -9.19
N ALA A 608 7.66 25.32 -7.97
CA ALA A 608 7.79 26.73 -7.61
C ALA A 608 9.26 27.20 -7.51
N LEU A 609 10.15 26.34 -7.01
CA LEU A 609 11.56 26.68 -6.82
C LEU A 609 12.40 26.38 -8.06
N PHE A 610 12.15 25.27 -8.75
CA PHE A 610 13.08 24.72 -9.75
C PHE A 610 12.48 24.43 -11.14
N ASP A 611 11.17 24.63 -11.33
CA ASP A 611 10.43 24.35 -12.57
C ASP A 611 10.69 22.96 -13.18
N ARG A 612 10.72 21.92 -12.33
CA ARG A 612 10.95 20.53 -12.76
C ARG A 612 10.09 19.53 -11.96
N PRO A 613 9.92 18.28 -12.42
CA PRO A 613 9.23 17.25 -11.64
C PRO A 613 9.95 17.00 -10.32
N ALA A 614 9.23 16.60 -9.27
CA ALA A 614 9.85 16.29 -7.99
C ALA A 614 10.68 15.00 -8.00
N PHE A 615 10.27 14.03 -8.82
CA PHE A 615 10.86 12.70 -8.94
C PHE A 615 10.49 12.09 -10.30
N SER A 616 11.26 11.11 -10.76
CA SER A 616 11.06 10.45 -12.05
C SER A 616 10.05 9.29 -11.97
N HIS A 617 10.11 8.46 -10.92
CA HIS A 617 9.22 7.30 -10.75
C HIS A 617 8.62 7.26 -9.34
N VAL A 618 7.34 6.91 -9.24
CA VAL A 618 6.64 6.76 -7.94
C VAL A 618 5.82 5.48 -7.88
N VAL A 619 5.96 4.74 -6.77
CA VAL A 619 5.02 3.68 -6.40
C VAL A 619 4.09 4.21 -5.31
N ALA A 620 2.79 4.27 -5.62
CA ALA A 620 1.74 4.67 -4.69
C ALA A 620 0.89 3.45 -4.31
N HIS A 621 1.24 2.79 -3.21
CA HIS A 621 0.58 1.56 -2.79
C HIS A 621 -0.75 1.82 -2.06
N GLY A 622 -1.65 0.83 -2.02
CA GLY A 622 -2.93 0.92 -1.31
C GLY A 622 -2.83 0.73 0.21
N ILE A 623 -3.96 0.45 0.86
CA ILE A 623 -4.06 0.42 2.33
C ILE A 623 -3.83 -0.98 2.87
N VAL A 624 -3.07 -1.07 3.96
CA VAL A 624 -3.01 -2.28 4.78
C VAL A 624 -4.12 -2.24 5.84
N LEU A 625 -4.97 -3.25 5.84
CA LEU A 625 -6.16 -3.39 6.68
C LEU A 625 -5.94 -4.44 7.78
N GLY A 626 -6.65 -4.26 8.89
CA GLY A 626 -6.74 -5.24 9.97
C GLY A 626 -7.54 -6.48 9.55
N HIS A 627 -7.55 -7.50 10.41
CA HIS A 627 -8.26 -8.76 10.14
C HIS A 627 -9.79 -8.61 10.01
N ASP A 628 -10.33 -7.47 10.45
CA ASP A 628 -11.74 -7.07 10.34
C ASP A 628 -12.06 -6.32 9.02
N GLY A 629 -11.06 -6.12 8.15
CA GLY A 629 -11.22 -5.34 6.91
C GLY A 629 -11.30 -3.83 7.12
N LEU A 630 -11.11 -3.35 8.35
CA LEU A 630 -11.04 -1.92 8.65
C LEU A 630 -9.60 -1.45 8.68
N LYS A 631 -9.39 -0.13 8.55
CA LYS A 631 -8.07 0.49 8.76
C LYS A 631 -7.50 0.09 10.10
N MET A 632 -6.24 -0.32 10.12
CA MET A 632 -5.56 -0.78 11.33
C MET A 632 -5.51 0.35 12.37
N SER A 633 -5.81 0.04 13.64
CA SER A 633 -5.59 1.00 14.72
C SER A 633 -5.11 0.33 16.02
N LYS A 634 -4.21 1.04 16.72
CA LYS A 634 -3.71 0.61 18.04
C LYS A 634 -4.85 0.47 19.06
N SER A 635 -5.87 1.33 18.98
CA SER A 635 -7.05 1.29 19.88
C SER A 635 -7.96 0.09 19.61
N LYS A 636 -8.09 -0.35 18.36
CA LYS A 636 -8.92 -1.51 17.98
C LYS A 636 -8.20 -2.85 18.17
N ARG A 637 -6.85 -2.83 18.28
CA ARG A 637 -6.01 -4.04 18.35
C ARG A 637 -6.36 -5.06 17.26
N ASN A 638 -6.65 -4.57 16.05
CA ASN A 638 -7.19 -5.35 14.95
C ASN A 638 -6.11 -5.93 14.01
N TYR A 639 -4.86 -6.02 14.43
CA TYR A 639 -3.75 -6.60 13.66
C TYR A 639 -2.76 -7.38 14.55
N PRO A 640 -2.06 -8.40 14.02
CA PRO A 640 -1.09 -9.16 14.80
C PRO A 640 0.12 -8.32 15.21
N ASP A 641 0.69 -8.54 16.40
CA ASP A 641 1.90 -7.82 16.81
C ASP A 641 3.07 -8.10 15.85
N VAL A 642 3.80 -7.04 15.48
CA VAL A 642 4.88 -7.12 14.50
C VAL A 642 6.08 -7.92 15.04
N ARG A 643 6.47 -7.70 16.31
CA ARG A 643 7.61 -8.40 16.92
C ARG A 643 7.30 -9.88 17.08
N GLU A 644 6.09 -10.21 17.51
CA GLU A 644 5.67 -11.62 17.62
C GLU A 644 5.76 -12.35 16.27
N VAL A 645 5.38 -11.70 15.17
CA VAL A 645 5.52 -12.29 13.82
C VAL A 645 6.99 -12.44 13.43
N PHE A 646 7.85 -11.46 13.71
CA PHE A 646 9.29 -11.60 13.46
C PHE A 646 9.93 -12.77 14.23
N GLU A 647 9.52 -13.01 15.48
CA GLU A 647 10.05 -14.12 16.28
C GLU A 647 9.47 -15.47 15.90
N ARG A 648 8.25 -15.51 15.36
CA ARG A 648 7.60 -16.77 14.96
C ARG A 648 7.94 -17.19 13.54
N ASP A 649 7.78 -16.30 12.57
CA ASP A 649 7.79 -16.61 11.14
C ASP A 649 9.04 -16.07 10.42
N GLY A 650 9.62 -14.98 10.93
CA GLY A 650 10.76 -14.29 10.31
C GLY A 650 10.36 -13.08 9.45
N SER A 651 11.33 -12.19 9.19
CA SER A 651 11.15 -10.99 8.36
C SER A 651 10.99 -11.34 6.89
N ASP A 652 11.70 -12.34 6.38
CA ASP A 652 11.59 -12.75 4.97
C ASP A 652 10.18 -13.26 4.64
N ALA A 653 9.55 -13.98 5.57
CA ALA A 653 8.17 -14.43 5.42
C ALA A 653 7.17 -13.26 5.34
N MET A 654 7.34 -12.27 6.22
CA MET A 654 6.51 -11.07 6.21
C MET A 654 6.75 -10.22 4.94
N ARG A 655 8.02 -10.04 4.55
CA ARG A 655 8.42 -9.36 3.32
C ARG A 655 7.74 -10.01 2.12
N TRP A 656 7.86 -11.32 1.98
CA TRP A 656 7.25 -12.07 0.88
C TRP A 656 5.72 -11.93 0.86
N PHE A 657 5.06 -12.09 2.01
CA PHE A 657 3.61 -11.93 2.11
C PHE A 657 3.14 -10.56 1.59
N LEU A 658 3.80 -9.49 2.01
CA LEU A 658 3.46 -8.13 1.60
C LEU A 658 3.80 -7.84 0.13
N MET A 659 5.00 -8.22 -0.33
CA MET A 659 5.47 -7.94 -1.70
C MET A 659 4.72 -8.76 -2.76
N SER A 660 4.29 -9.98 -2.42
CA SER A 660 3.52 -10.86 -3.31
C SER A 660 2.04 -10.44 -3.47
N SER A 661 1.60 -9.46 -2.70
CA SER A 661 0.20 -9.05 -2.60
C SER A 661 -0.17 -7.98 -3.66
N PRO A 662 -1.47 -7.79 -3.96
CA PRO A 662 -1.90 -6.75 -4.90
C PRO A 662 -1.77 -5.32 -4.34
N VAL A 663 -1.32 -5.12 -3.10
CA VAL A 663 -1.30 -3.79 -2.45
C VAL A 663 -0.43 -2.78 -3.19
N LEU A 664 0.66 -3.24 -3.80
CA LEU A 664 1.58 -2.41 -4.58
C LEU A 664 0.99 -1.99 -5.93
N ARG A 665 -0.12 -2.61 -6.35
CA ARG A 665 -0.90 -2.22 -7.55
C ARG A 665 -2.06 -1.29 -7.20
N GLY A 666 -2.03 -0.70 -6.00
CA GLY A 666 -3.03 0.27 -5.51
C GLY A 666 -4.25 -0.34 -4.81
N GLY A 667 -4.32 -1.68 -4.68
CA GLY A 667 -5.41 -2.35 -3.97
C GLY A 667 -5.21 -2.40 -2.44
N ASP A 668 -6.22 -2.85 -1.70
CA ASP A 668 -6.11 -3.05 -0.25
C ASP A 668 -5.64 -4.46 0.11
N LEU A 669 -4.99 -4.60 1.27
CA LEU A 669 -4.53 -5.88 1.79
C LEU A 669 -4.95 -6.10 3.24
N VAL A 670 -5.67 -7.18 3.50
CA VAL A 670 -5.96 -7.67 4.86
C VAL A 670 -4.79 -8.51 5.37
N VAL A 671 -4.17 -8.09 6.48
CA VAL A 671 -3.08 -8.85 7.10
C VAL A 671 -3.64 -9.98 7.95
N THR A 672 -3.19 -11.21 7.66
CA THR A 672 -3.56 -12.39 8.44
C THR A 672 -2.33 -13.21 8.78
N GLU A 673 -2.29 -13.78 9.99
CA GLU A 673 -1.21 -14.69 10.39
C GLU A 673 -1.08 -15.89 9.46
N LYS A 674 -2.21 -16.39 8.94
CA LYS A 674 -2.23 -17.50 8.00
C LYS A 674 -1.50 -17.13 6.71
N GLY A 675 -1.74 -15.94 6.17
CA GLY A 675 -1.07 -15.45 4.97
C GLY A 675 0.46 -15.39 5.13
N ILE A 676 0.93 -14.91 6.29
CA ILE A 676 2.36 -14.85 6.60
C ILE A 676 2.96 -16.26 6.75
N ARG A 677 2.27 -17.18 7.42
CA ARG A 677 2.70 -18.59 7.51
C ARG A 677 2.71 -19.30 6.15
N ASP A 678 1.78 -18.96 5.27
CA ASP A 678 1.73 -19.52 3.92
C ASP A 678 2.88 -18.98 3.05
N ALA A 679 3.33 -17.74 3.26
CA ALA A 679 4.51 -17.18 2.58
C ALA A 679 5.80 -17.99 2.83
N VAL A 680 5.99 -18.50 4.05
CA VAL A 680 7.10 -19.41 4.38
C VAL A 680 7.10 -20.64 3.46
N ARG A 681 5.91 -21.20 3.18
CA ARG A 681 5.75 -22.40 2.34
C ARG A 681 5.87 -22.12 0.84
N GLN A 682 5.63 -20.87 0.43
CA GLN A 682 5.63 -20.50 -0.98
C GLN A 682 7.04 -20.30 -1.55
N ALA A 683 7.98 -19.77 -0.77
CA ALA A 683 9.31 -19.43 -1.27
C ALA A 683 10.47 -19.80 -0.33
N VAL A 684 10.36 -19.45 0.95
CA VAL A 684 11.45 -19.62 1.94
C VAL A 684 11.80 -21.11 2.14
N LEU A 685 10.81 -21.95 2.43
CA LEU A 685 11.01 -23.40 2.60
C LEU A 685 11.43 -24.10 1.29
N PRO A 686 10.79 -23.85 0.13
CA PRO A 686 11.24 -24.43 -1.14
C PRO A 686 12.72 -24.17 -1.45
N LEU A 687 13.21 -22.94 -1.25
CA LEU A 687 14.61 -22.60 -1.43
C LEU A 687 15.51 -23.38 -0.45
N TRP A 688 15.18 -23.34 0.84
CA TRP A 688 15.95 -24.02 1.88
C TRP A 688 16.00 -25.53 1.67
N ASN A 689 14.87 -26.15 1.35
CA ASN A 689 14.76 -27.59 1.12
C ASN A 689 15.57 -28.05 -0.09
N SER A 690 15.65 -27.22 -1.14
CA SER A 690 16.48 -27.51 -2.33
C SER A 690 17.97 -27.47 -1.97
N TRP A 691 18.39 -26.52 -1.13
CA TRP A 691 19.77 -26.46 -0.63
C TRP A 691 20.09 -27.60 0.35
N TYR A 692 19.20 -27.91 1.29
CA TYR A 692 19.32 -29.06 2.18
C TYR A 692 19.48 -30.36 1.39
N PHE A 693 18.66 -30.55 0.35
CA PHE A 693 18.74 -31.70 -0.54
C PHE A 693 20.13 -31.80 -1.20
N LEU A 694 20.61 -30.72 -1.82
CA LEU A 694 21.96 -30.71 -2.41
C LEU A 694 23.03 -31.04 -1.35
N ALA A 695 22.98 -30.37 -0.19
CA ALA A 695 23.95 -30.56 0.88
C ALA A 695 23.97 -32.00 1.39
N LEU A 696 22.81 -32.64 1.55
CA LEU A 696 22.69 -34.03 2.01
C LEU A 696 23.41 -35.00 1.06
N TYR A 697 23.09 -34.96 -0.23
CA TYR A 697 23.62 -35.91 -1.21
C TYR A 697 25.09 -35.62 -1.56
N ALA A 698 25.44 -34.35 -1.73
CA ALA A 698 26.81 -33.95 -2.03
C ALA A 698 27.76 -34.30 -0.86
N ASN A 699 27.33 -34.11 0.39
CA ASN A 699 28.12 -34.51 1.56
C ASN A 699 28.25 -36.04 1.69
N ALA A 700 27.20 -36.80 1.38
CA ALA A 700 27.22 -38.26 1.43
C ALA A 700 28.29 -38.84 0.48
N GLU A 701 28.43 -38.24 -0.70
CA GLU A 701 29.42 -38.62 -1.72
C GLU A 701 30.78 -37.90 -1.56
N GLY A 702 30.89 -36.96 -0.62
CA GLY A 702 32.09 -36.13 -0.45
C GLY A 702 32.39 -35.22 -1.65
N LEU A 703 31.37 -34.85 -2.42
CA LEU A 703 31.47 -34.03 -3.63
C LEU A 703 31.10 -32.57 -3.35
N GLU A 704 31.84 -31.63 -3.96
CA GLU A 704 31.52 -30.19 -3.93
C GLU A 704 31.04 -29.75 -5.31
N GLY A 705 29.90 -29.05 -5.37
CA GLY A 705 29.31 -28.59 -6.63
C GLY A 705 30.17 -27.53 -7.33
N ASN A 706 30.33 -27.67 -8.65
CA ASN A 706 30.97 -26.68 -9.50
C ASN A 706 29.95 -25.94 -10.35
N TRP A 707 30.27 -24.72 -10.77
CA TRP A 707 29.45 -23.98 -11.72
C TRP A 707 29.45 -24.66 -13.10
N ARG A 708 28.26 -24.90 -13.67
CA ARG A 708 28.06 -25.63 -14.93
C ARG A 708 26.74 -25.28 -15.60
N THR A 709 26.80 -24.94 -16.89
CA THR A 709 25.62 -24.58 -17.70
C THR A 709 25.48 -25.36 -19.01
N ASP A 710 26.31 -26.38 -19.23
CA ASP A 710 26.35 -27.25 -20.41
C ASP A 710 25.83 -28.67 -20.15
N GLY A 711 24.92 -28.81 -19.18
CA GLY A 711 24.30 -30.10 -18.83
C GLY A 711 23.67 -30.78 -20.04
N GLN A 712 23.87 -32.08 -20.20
CA GLN A 712 23.38 -32.84 -21.36
C GLN A 712 22.06 -33.56 -21.07
N HIS A 713 21.84 -33.93 -19.81
CA HIS A 713 20.60 -34.58 -19.40
C HIS A 713 19.40 -33.62 -19.57
N VAL A 714 18.27 -34.15 -20.05
CA VAL A 714 17.09 -33.37 -20.42
C VAL A 714 16.56 -32.50 -19.27
N LEU A 715 16.58 -33.01 -18.03
CA LEU A 715 16.15 -32.27 -16.86
C LEU A 715 17.13 -31.15 -16.48
N ASP A 716 18.44 -31.33 -16.73
CA ASP A 716 19.46 -30.31 -16.45
C ASP A 716 19.35 -29.16 -17.44
N ARG A 717 19.22 -29.48 -18.72
CA ARG A 717 18.94 -28.49 -19.78
C ARG A 717 17.68 -27.70 -19.49
N TYR A 718 16.60 -28.39 -19.12
CA TYR A 718 15.33 -27.75 -18.81
C TYR A 718 15.43 -26.83 -17.59
N VAL A 719 16.03 -27.27 -16.47
CA VAL A 719 16.12 -26.41 -15.28
C VAL A 719 17.01 -25.20 -15.52
N LEU A 720 18.12 -25.34 -16.26
CA LEU A 720 18.99 -24.22 -16.63
C LEU A 720 18.28 -23.21 -17.53
N ALA A 721 17.52 -23.68 -18.52
CA ALA A 721 16.70 -22.81 -19.37
C ALA A 721 15.56 -22.14 -18.57
N LYS A 722 14.91 -22.84 -17.63
CA LYS A 722 13.95 -22.23 -16.70
C LYS A 722 14.58 -21.23 -15.75
N THR A 723 15.84 -21.43 -15.34
CA THR A 723 16.58 -20.44 -14.56
C THR A 723 16.87 -19.20 -15.41
N ARG A 724 17.09 -19.34 -16.72
CA ARG A 724 17.20 -18.20 -17.63
C ARG A 724 15.91 -17.38 -17.65
N GLU A 725 14.77 -18.04 -17.87
CA GLU A 725 13.46 -17.37 -17.83
C GLU A 725 13.20 -16.71 -16.48
N LEU A 726 13.56 -17.34 -15.36
CA LEU A 726 13.46 -16.71 -14.03
C LEU A 726 14.23 -15.38 -13.98
N VAL A 727 15.49 -15.37 -14.45
CA VAL A 727 16.32 -14.16 -14.47
C VAL A 727 15.68 -13.08 -15.33
N GLU A 728 15.25 -13.43 -16.54
CA GLU A 728 14.64 -12.51 -17.51
C GLU A 728 13.31 -11.94 -17.00
N ASP A 729 12.41 -12.79 -16.50
CA ASP A 729 11.08 -12.42 -16.02
C ASP A 729 11.15 -11.56 -14.76
N VAL A 730 11.95 -11.96 -13.76
CA VAL A 730 12.10 -11.19 -12.52
C VAL A 730 12.76 -9.85 -12.80
N GLN A 731 13.76 -9.80 -13.68
CA GLN A 731 14.40 -8.56 -14.09
C GLN A 731 13.40 -7.61 -14.77
N ALA A 732 12.61 -8.11 -15.72
CA ALA A 732 11.59 -7.31 -16.41
C ALA A 732 10.54 -6.76 -15.43
N SER A 733 10.06 -7.58 -14.49
CA SER A 733 9.12 -7.12 -13.45
C SER A 733 9.75 -6.10 -12.50
N MET A 734 11.00 -6.29 -12.06
CA MET A 734 11.70 -5.36 -11.17
C MET A 734 12.00 -4.01 -11.86
N ASP A 735 12.37 -4.03 -13.14
CA ASP A 735 12.60 -2.83 -13.94
C ASP A 735 11.30 -2.01 -14.12
N ALA A 736 10.14 -2.67 -14.10
CA ALA A 736 8.82 -2.03 -14.11
C ALA A 736 8.21 -1.80 -12.71
N PHE A 737 8.97 -2.05 -11.64
CA PHE A 737 8.52 -1.98 -10.23
C PHE A 737 7.31 -2.90 -9.88
N ASP A 738 7.05 -3.95 -10.66
CA ASP A 738 6.01 -4.96 -10.39
C ASP A 738 6.53 -6.07 -9.46
N LEU A 739 6.72 -5.73 -8.18
CA LEU A 739 7.26 -6.68 -7.20
C LEU A 739 6.36 -7.90 -6.99
N ALA A 740 5.03 -7.74 -7.13
CA ALA A 740 4.09 -8.86 -7.05
C ALA A 740 4.27 -9.83 -8.22
N GLY A 741 4.52 -9.31 -9.42
CA GLY A 741 4.91 -10.09 -10.61
C GLY A 741 6.22 -10.85 -10.37
N SER A 742 7.25 -10.19 -9.85
CA SER A 742 8.52 -10.83 -9.50
C SER A 742 8.34 -12.00 -8.51
N CYS A 743 7.55 -11.81 -7.45
CA CYS A 743 7.24 -12.88 -6.49
C CYS A 743 6.49 -14.06 -7.14
N ALA A 744 5.60 -13.79 -8.10
CA ALA A 744 4.89 -14.84 -8.83
C ALA A 744 5.84 -15.69 -9.67
N SER A 745 6.72 -15.06 -10.47
CA SER A 745 7.71 -15.78 -11.30
C SER A 745 8.65 -16.64 -10.45
N VAL A 746 9.12 -16.11 -9.31
CA VAL A 746 9.95 -16.86 -8.36
C VAL A 746 9.20 -18.06 -7.78
N ARG A 747 7.96 -17.89 -7.33
CA ARG A 747 7.16 -19.00 -6.77
C ARG A 747 6.98 -20.11 -7.80
N ASP A 748 6.65 -19.74 -9.03
CA ASP A 748 6.37 -20.69 -10.09
C ASP A 748 7.66 -21.43 -10.50
N PHE A 749 8.82 -20.77 -10.48
CA PHE A 749 10.12 -21.41 -10.65
C PHE A 749 10.49 -22.35 -9.49
N LEU A 750 10.27 -21.95 -8.23
CA LEU A 750 10.57 -22.79 -7.06
C LEU A 750 9.72 -24.06 -7.04
N GLU A 751 8.49 -23.99 -7.57
CA GLU A 751 7.65 -25.17 -7.82
C GLU A 751 8.33 -26.13 -8.80
N VAL A 752 8.84 -25.62 -9.94
CA VAL A 752 9.59 -26.41 -10.93
C VAL A 752 10.82 -27.06 -10.28
N LEU A 753 11.61 -26.26 -9.57
CA LEU A 753 12.86 -26.70 -8.96
C LEU A 753 12.63 -27.85 -7.97
N THR A 754 11.65 -27.70 -7.08
CA THR A 754 11.40 -28.66 -6.00
C THR A 754 10.61 -29.88 -6.46
N ASN A 755 9.44 -29.68 -7.07
CA ASN A 755 8.50 -30.75 -7.37
C ASN A 755 8.80 -31.46 -8.69
N TRP A 756 9.60 -30.84 -9.56
CA TRP A 756 9.99 -31.44 -10.82
C TRP A 756 11.46 -31.84 -10.82
N TYR A 757 12.37 -30.88 -10.82
CA TYR A 757 13.79 -31.16 -11.00
C TYR A 757 14.38 -32.01 -9.86
N VAL A 758 14.28 -31.54 -8.61
CA VAL A 758 14.82 -32.23 -7.43
C VAL A 758 14.15 -33.59 -7.24
N ARG A 759 12.81 -33.66 -7.32
CA ARG A 759 12.08 -34.92 -7.15
C ARG A 759 12.44 -35.95 -8.21
N ARG A 760 12.45 -35.57 -9.50
CA ARG A 760 12.72 -36.48 -10.63
C ARG A 760 14.19 -36.84 -10.80
N SER A 761 15.10 -36.01 -10.28
CA SER A 761 16.54 -36.29 -10.34
C SER A 761 17.06 -37.05 -9.12
N ARG A 762 16.22 -37.34 -8.11
CA ARG A 762 16.65 -37.96 -6.85
C ARG A 762 17.51 -39.20 -7.02
N ASP A 763 17.16 -40.08 -7.96
CA ASP A 763 17.93 -41.31 -8.20
C ASP A 763 19.34 -41.01 -8.75
N ARG A 764 19.49 -39.92 -9.52
CA ARG A 764 20.80 -39.43 -10.00
C ARG A 764 21.65 -38.92 -8.84
N PHE A 765 21.05 -38.18 -7.90
CA PHE A 765 21.75 -37.73 -6.69
C PHE A 765 22.15 -38.90 -5.78
N TRP A 766 21.30 -39.92 -5.65
CA TRP A 766 21.66 -41.17 -4.95
C TRP A 766 22.81 -41.92 -5.62
N ALA A 767 22.90 -41.86 -6.95
CA ALA A 767 23.98 -42.47 -7.71
C ALA A 767 25.28 -41.63 -7.72
N GLY A 768 25.32 -40.49 -7.03
CA GLY A 768 26.47 -39.58 -7.02
C GLY A 768 26.74 -38.91 -8.37
N ASP A 769 25.70 -38.67 -9.19
CA ASP A 769 25.84 -38.03 -10.49
C ASP A 769 26.41 -36.61 -10.36
N ARG A 770 27.67 -36.47 -10.76
CA ARG A 770 28.43 -35.21 -10.73
C ARG A 770 27.73 -34.10 -11.52
N GLU A 771 27.14 -34.42 -12.67
CA GLU A 771 26.47 -33.45 -13.54
C GLU A 771 25.23 -32.86 -12.86
N ALA A 772 24.43 -33.69 -12.19
CA ALA A 772 23.25 -33.25 -11.45
C ALA A 772 23.62 -32.35 -10.26
N ILE A 773 24.68 -32.70 -9.53
CA ILE A 773 25.18 -31.91 -8.39
C ILE A 773 25.68 -30.54 -8.85
N ASP A 774 26.46 -30.48 -9.93
CA ASP A 774 27.01 -29.24 -10.48
C ASP A 774 25.90 -28.34 -11.06
N THR A 775 24.91 -28.94 -11.74
CA THR A 775 23.73 -28.22 -12.24
C THR A 775 22.92 -27.61 -11.11
N LEU A 776 22.57 -28.39 -10.08
CA LEU A 776 21.79 -27.88 -8.95
C LEU A 776 22.53 -26.81 -8.14
N HIS A 777 23.85 -26.98 -7.95
CA HIS A 777 24.69 -25.93 -7.36
C HIS A 777 24.58 -24.62 -8.16
N THR A 778 24.73 -24.69 -9.47
CA THR A 778 24.62 -23.52 -10.37
C THR A 778 23.26 -22.84 -10.30
N VAL A 779 22.18 -23.64 -10.36
CA VAL A 779 20.81 -23.15 -10.27
C VAL A 779 20.55 -22.45 -8.94
N LEU A 780 20.98 -23.04 -7.82
CA LEU A 780 20.79 -22.45 -6.48
C LEU A 780 21.59 -21.16 -6.31
N GLU A 781 22.82 -21.11 -6.81
CA GLU A 781 23.68 -19.92 -6.78
C GLU A 781 22.99 -18.74 -7.49
N ILE A 782 22.55 -18.94 -8.73
CA ILE A 782 21.86 -17.92 -9.53
C ILE A 782 20.52 -17.53 -8.91
N THR A 783 19.76 -18.52 -8.44
CA THR A 783 18.47 -18.29 -7.79
C THR A 783 18.65 -17.43 -6.55
N CYS A 784 19.67 -17.67 -5.71
CA CYS A 784 19.92 -16.81 -4.55
C CYS A 784 20.24 -15.36 -4.95
N ARG A 785 20.98 -15.13 -6.04
CA ARG A 785 21.23 -13.76 -6.54
C ARG A 785 19.94 -13.08 -7.01
N VAL A 786 19.05 -13.80 -7.72
CA VAL A 786 17.73 -13.25 -8.12
C VAL A 786 16.85 -12.96 -6.91
N LEU A 787 16.86 -13.85 -5.90
CA LEU A 787 16.03 -13.74 -4.71
C LEU A 787 16.58 -12.77 -3.67
N ALA A 788 17.85 -12.36 -3.75
CA ALA A 788 18.49 -11.52 -2.73
C ALA A 788 17.73 -10.22 -2.41
N PRO A 789 17.14 -9.48 -3.37
CA PRO A 789 16.30 -8.33 -3.02
C PRO A 789 14.99 -8.70 -2.29
N LEU A 790 14.40 -9.85 -2.63
CA LEU A 790 13.09 -10.30 -2.17
C LEU A 790 13.12 -11.08 -0.84
N LEU A 791 14.19 -11.85 -0.60
CA LEU A 791 14.41 -12.71 0.56
C LEU A 791 15.85 -12.56 1.05
N PRO A 792 16.26 -11.36 1.49
CA PRO A 792 17.68 -11.02 1.67
C PRO A 792 18.38 -11.86 2.73
N LEU A 793 17.67 -12.36 3.73
CA LEU A 793 18.26 -13.09 4.85
C LEU A 793 18.44 -14.58 4.50
N THR A 794 17.40 -15.19 3.93
CA THR A 794 17.42 -16.60 3.51
C THR A 794 18.36 -16.80 2.33
N ALA A 795 18.32 -15.90 1.33
CA ALA A 795 19.23 -15.97 0.19
C ALA A 795 20.69 -15.82 0.62
N GLU A 796 21.00 -14.95 1.57
CA GLU A 796 22.36 -14.79 2.11
C GLU A 796 22.85 -16.07 2.80
N ALA A 797 22.03 -16.67 3.67
CA ALA A 797 22.40 -17.87 4.38
C ALA A 797 22.66 -19.05 3.42
N VAL A 798 21.78 -19.24 2.44
CA VAL A 798 21.92 -20.30 1.43
C VAL A 798 23.13 -20.04 0.54
N TRP A 799 23.27 -18.83 -0.01
CA TRP A 799 24.33 -18.50 -0.96
C TRP A 799 25.71 -18.58 -0.31
N ARG A 800 25.91 -18.01 0.88
CA ARG A 800 27.20 -18.14 1.58
C ARG A 800 27.48 -19.58 2.02
N GLY A 801 26.44 -20.32 2.40
CA GLY A 801 26.53 -21.74 2.68
C GLY A 801 26.91 -22.58 1.45
N LEU A 802 26.58 -22.13 0.24
CA LEU A 802 26.84 -22.78 -1.04
C LEU A 802 28.20 -22.38 -1.64
N THR A 803 28.53 -21.09 -1.68
CA THR A 803 29.69 -20.54 -2.39
C THR A 803 30.90 -20.33 -1.49
N GLY A 804 30.66 -20.03 -0.21
CA GLY A 804 31.71 -19.62 0.74
C GLY A 804 32.18 -18.18 0.54
N GLU A 805 31.58 -17.46 -0.38
CA GLU A 805 31.92 -16.06 -0.67
C GLU A 805 31.37 -15.10 0.40
N ARG A 806 31.75 -13.82 0.29
CA ARG A 806 31.53 -12.82 1.33
C ARG A 806 30.04 -12.56 1.60
N SER A 807 29.26 -12.17 0.58
CA SER A 807 27.82 -11.90 0.68
C SER A 807 27.19 -11.87 -0.71
N VAL A 808 25.96 -12.39 -0.85
CA VAL A 808 25.19 -12.36 -2.10
C VAL A 808 24.88 -10.92 -2.53
N HIS A 809 24.79 -10.01 -1.56
CA HIS A 809 24.49 -8.58 -1.78
C HIS A 809 25.69 -7.77 -2.27
N LEU A 810 26.87 -8.38 -2.38
CA LEU A 810 28.04 -7.82 -3.04
C LEU A 810 28.24 -8.39 -4.45
N ALA A 811 27.45 -9.38 -4.85
CA ALA A 811 27.47 -9.94 -6.18
C ALA A 811 26.64 -9.09 -7.16
N ASP A 812 26.99 -9.19 -8.45
CA ASP A 812 26.20 -8.61 -9.52
C ASP A 812 24.95 -9.46 -9.81
N TRP A 813 23.90 -8.80 -10.30
CA TRP A 813 22.71 -9.44 -10.83
C TRP A 813 23.12 -10.45 -11.92
N PRO A 814 22.56 -11.68 -11.91
CA PRO A 814 22.98 -12.70 -12.86
C PRO A 814 22.62 -12.30 -14.29
N SER A 815 23.55 -12.54 -15.22
CA SER A 815 23.30 -12.33 -16.65
C SER A 815 22.63 -13.57 -17.24
N ALA A 816 21.48 -13.38 -17.90
CA ALA A 816 20.79 -14.44 -18.64
C ALA A 816 21.68 -15.06 -19.73
N ASP A 817 22.64 -14.31 -20.30
CA ASP A 817 23.55 -14.78 -21.35
C ASP A 817 24.52 -15.89 -20.88
N GLN A 818 24.70 -16.04 -19.57
CA GLN A 818 25.49 -17.14 -19.01
C GLN A 818 24.73 -18.48 -18.98
N LEU A 819 23.41 -18.44 -19.24
CA LEU A 819 22.51 -19.59 -19.20
C LEU A 819 22.04 -19.99 -20.61
N PRO A 820 21.89 -21.30 -20.87
CA PRO A 820 21.41 -21.79 -22.17
C PRO A 820 19.98 -21.31 -22.43
N SER A 821 19.72 -20.90 -23.67
CA SER A 821 18.37 -20.63 -24.16
C SER A 821 17.86 -21.84 -24.92
N ASP A 822 16.71 -22.37 -24.51
CA ASP A 822 16.02 -23.49 -25.16
C ASP A 822 14.49 -23.33 -25.01
N PRO A 823 13.88 -22.33 -25.68
CA PRO A 823 12.47 -22.00 -25.50
C PRO A 823 11.55 -23.15 -25.93
N ASP A 824 11.94 -23.93 -26.94
CA ASP A 824 11.17 -25.09 -27.41
C ASP A 824 11.14 -26.20 -26.34
N LEU A 825 12.28 -26.51 -25.71
CA LEU A 825 12.34 -27.46 -24.60
C LEU A 825 11.52 -26.99 -23.41
N VAL A 826 11.64 -25.70 -23.05
CA VAL A 826 10.88 -25.14 -21.93
C VAL A 826 9.37 -25.24 -22.19
N HIS A 827 8.91 -24.80 -23.36
CA HIS A 827 7.51 -24.85 -23.73
C HIS A 827 6.97 -26.30 -23.70
N ALA A 828 7.74 -27.24 -24.24
CA ALA A 828 7.37 -28.66 -24.24
C ALA A 828 7.31 -29.23 -22.81
N MET A 829 8.31 -28.95 -21.96
CA MET A 829 8.37 -29.47 -20.59
C MET A 829 7.35 -28.82 -19.65
N ASP A 830 7.03 -27.54 -19.83
CA ASP A 830 5.94 -26.89 -19.11
C ASP A 830 4.59 -27.49 -19.52
N SER A 831 4.42 -27.80 -20.80
CA SER A 831 3.24 -28.54 -21.28
C SER A 831 3.17 -29.95 -20.68
N VAL A 832 4.29 -30.69 -20.62
CA VAL A 832 4.39 -31.99 -19.93
C VAL A 832 3.94 -31.88 -18.47
N ARG A 833 4.42 -30.87 -17.74
CA ARG A 833 4.02 -30.61 -16.34
C ARG A 833 2.52 -30.35 -16.24
N ARG A 834 1.96 -29.47 -17.08
CA ARG A 834 0.51 -29.19 -17.11
C ARG A 834 -0.31 -30.46 -17.37
N VAL A 835 0.10 -31.26 -18.35
CA VAL A 835 -0.53 -32.56 -18.68
C VAL A 835 -0.51 -33.50 -17.48
N CYS A 836 0.63 -33.65 -16.82
CA CYS A 836 0.76 -34.51 -15.65
C CYS A 836 -0.12 -34.02 -14.49
N SER A 837 -0.09 -32.72 -14.17
CA SER A 837 -0.90 -32.14 -13.11
C SER A 837 -2.40 -32.31 -13.37
N THR A 838 -2.87 -32.06 -14.60
CA THR A 838 -4.28 -32.25 -14.97
C THR A 838 -4.68 -33.72 -14.91
N ALA A 839 -3.86 -34.64 -15.43
CA ALA A 839 -4.13 -36.07 -15.40
C ALA A 839 -4.15 -36.62 -13.97
N LEU A 840 -3.22 -36.20 -13.10
CA LEU A 840 -3.20 -36.56 -11.68
C LEU A 840 -4.42 -35.97 -10.93
N GLY A 841 -4.86 -34.76 -11.30
CA GLY A 841 -6.11 -34.17 -10.82
C GLY A 841 -7.32 -35.02 -11.17
N LEU A 842 -7.39 -35.49 -12.41
CA LEU A 842 -8.44 -36.38 -12.92
C LEU A 842 -8.41 -37.77 -12.24
N ARG A 843 -7.22 -38.31 -11.96
CA ARG A 843 -7.07 -39.52 -11.13
C ARG A 843 -7.67 -39.31 -9.74
N LYS A 844 -7.34 -38.18 -9.11
CA LYS A 844 -7.82 -37.84 -7.75
C LYS A 844 -9.34 -37.68 -7.71
N SER A 845 -9.95 -37.02 -8.69
CA SER A 845 -11.42 -36.86 -8.76
C SER A 845 -12.13 -38.20 -8.92
N ASN A 846 -11.53 -39.14 -9.65
CA ASN A 846 -12.02 -40.51 -9.81
C ASN A 846 -11.60 -41.48 -8.68
N LYS A 847 -10.96 -40.96 -7.61
CA LYS A 847 -10.47 -41.75 -6.47
C LYS A 847 -9.47 -42.86 -6.84
N LEU A 848 -8.76 -42.71 -7.96
CA LEU A 848 -7.74 -43.65 -8.42
C LEU A 848 -6.37 -43.26 -7.86
N ARG A 849 -5.86 -44.03 -6.90
CA ARG A 849 -4.52 -43.80 -6.30
C ARG A 849 -3.41 -43.89 -7.36
N VAL A 850 -2.39 -43.05 -7.29
CA VAL A 850 -1.30 -42.98 -8.31
C VAL A 850 -0.55 -44.30 -8.46
N ARG A 851 -0.37 -45.08 -7.39
CA ARG A 851 0.33 -46.38 -7.44
C ARG A 851 -0.40 -47.46 -8.25
N LEU A 852 -1.70 -47.29 -8.53
CA LEU A 852 -2.45 -48.15 -9.44
C LEU A 852 -2.05 -47.82 -10.89
N PRO A 853 -1.41 -48.70 -11.66
CA PRO A 853 -1.17 -48.43 -13.08
C PRO A 853 -2.49 -48.35 -13.84
N LEU A 854 -2.63 -47.42 -14.78
CA LEU A 854 -3.78 -47.31 -15.67
C LEU A 854 -3.39 -47.62 -17.12
N ARG A 855 -4.35 -47.96 -17.98
CA ARG A 855 -4.04 -48.42 -19.34
C ARG A 855 -3.44 -47.31 -20.19
N ARG A 856 -4.09 -46.15 -20.24
CA ARG A 856 -3.79 -45.14 -21.25
C ARG A 856 -4.11 -43.73 -20.79
N LEU A 857 -3.29 -42.77 -21.24
CA LEU A 857 -3.58 -41.35 -21.24
C LEU A 857 -3.53 -40.83 -22.68
N THR A 858 -4.61 -40.28 -23.20
CA THR A 858 -4.61 -39.52 -24.45
C THR A 858 -4.39 -38.05 -24.15
N VAL A 859 -3.47 -37.41 -24.87
CA VAL A 859 -3.16 -35.99 -24.71
C VAL A 859 -3.48 -35.29 -26.01
N ALA A 860 -4.59 -34.55 -26.04
CA ALA A 860 -5.08 -33.89 -27.23
C ALA A 860 -4.75 -32.39 -27.19
N LEU A 861 -3.77 -31.96 -27.99
CA LEU A 861 -3.35 -30.55 -28.10
C LEU A 861 -2.80 -30.26 -29.50
N PRO A 862 -2.90 -29.01 -30.01
CA PRO A 862 -2.39 -28.65 -31.34
C PRO A 862 -0.90 -28.96 -31.52
N GLN A 863 -0.09 -28.82 -30.47
CA GLN A 863 1.36 -29.09 -30.48
C GLN A 863 1.72 -30.47 -29.89
N ALA A 864 0.84 -31.47 -29.98
CA ALA A 864 1.05 -32.80 -29.38
C ALA A 864 2.36 -33.48 -29.81
N GLU A 865 2.84 -33.18 -31.02
CA GLU A 865 4.10 -33.71 -31.55
C GLU A 865 5.32 -33.30 -30.70
N ALA A 866 5.30 -32.09 -30.10
CA ALA A 866 6.37 -31.62 -29.23
C ALA A 866 6.49 -32.43 -27.92
N LEU A 867 5.43 -33.16 -27.52
CA LEU A 867 5.44 -34.00 -26.32
C LEU A 867 6.02 -35.39 -26.56
N ARG A 868 6.17 -35.83 -27.83
CA ARG A 868 6.64 -37.19 -28.15
C ARG A 868 7.97 -37.57 -27.49
N PRO A 869 9.00 -36.69 -27.44
CA PRO A 869 10.25 -37.00 -26.75
C PRO A 869 10.11 -37.22 -25.24
N PHE A 870 9.01 -36.75 -24.65
CA PHE A 870 8.76 -36.76 -23.20
C PHE A 870 7.63 -37.71 -22.79
N VAL A 871 7.13 -38.55 -23.72
CA VAL A 871 6.05 -39.51 -23.46
C VAL A 871 6.39 -40.44 -22.30
N GLU A 872 7.62 -40.95 -22.23
CA GLU A 872 8.07 -41.79 -21.12
C GLU A 872 8.00 -41.05 -19.78
N LEU A 873 8.33 -39.76 -19.79
CA LEU A 873 8.27 -38.91 -18.59
C LEU A 873 6.83 -38.74 -18.10
N ILE A 874 5.89 -38.45 -19.02
CA ILE A 874 4.45 -38.37 -18.72
C ILE A 874 3.94 -39.72 -18.23
N ARG A 875 4.32 -40.80 -18.92
CA ARG A 875 3.89 -42.17 -18.62
C ARG A 875 4.25 -42.55 -17.19
N ASP A 876 5.50 -42.32 -16.81
CA ASP A 876 6.01 -42.66 -15.49
C ASP A 876 5.38 -41.77 -14.41
N GLU A 877 5.21 -40.48 -14.67
CA GLU A 877 4.63 -39.52 -13.72
C GLU A 877 3.14 -39.79 -13.43
N VAL A 878 2.35 -40.03 -14.47
CA VAL A 878 0.91 -40.30 -14.35
C VAL A 878 0.65 -41.76 -13.98
N ASN A 879 1.66 -42.63 -14.10
CA ASN A 879 1.59 -44.09 -13.94
C ASN A 879 0.51 -44.73 -14.83
N VAL A 880 0.72 -44.61 -16.14
CA VAL A 880 -0.08 -45.26 -17.20
C VAL A 880 0.78 -46.22 -18.02
N LYS A 881 0.19 -47.16 -18.76
CA LYS A 881 0.95 -48.08 -19.63
C LYS A 881 1.27 -47.46 -20.99
N ASN A 882 0.38 -46.60 -21.52
CA ASN A 882 0.60 -45.89 -22.78
C ASN A 882 0.21 -44.41 -22.67
N VAL A 883 0.90 -43.55 -23.41
CA VAL A 883 0.52 -42.14 -23.60
C VAL A 883 0.37 -41.89 -25.10
N GLU A 884 -0.76 -41.33 -25.52
CA GLU A 884 -1.10 -41.10 -26.92
C GLU A 884 -1.28 -39.60 -27.18
N PRO A 885 -0.23 -38.89 -27.62
CA PRO A 885 -0.36 -37.52 -28.10
C PRO A 885 -1.14 -37.49 -29.42
N THR A 886 -2.14 -36.61 -29.52
CA THR A 886 -2.93 -36.40 -30.73
C THR A 886 -3.20 -34.91 -30.96
N THR A 887 -3.25 -34.49 -32.22
CA THR A 887 -3.64 -33.12 -32.59
C THR A 887 -5.16 -32.94 -32.76
N ASP A 888 -5.92 -34.04 -32.70
CA ASP A 888 -7.37 -34.03 -32.87
C ASP A 888 -8.10 -33.69 -31.56
N VAL A 889 -8.12 -32.40 -31.21
CA VAL A 889 -8.82 -31.91 -30.01
C VAL A 889 -10.35 -32.07 -30.14
N ALA A 890 -10.88 -31.89 -31.35
CA ALA A 890 -12.32 -31.94 -31.62
C ALA A 890 -12.92 -33.34 -31.42
N ALA A 891 -12.13 -34.41 -31.57
CA ALA A 891 -12.57 -35.77 -31.26
C ALA A 891 -12.83 -36.03 -29.77
N HIS A 892 -12.33 -35.18 -28.87
CA HIS A 892 -12.35 -35.43 -27.42
C HIS A 892 -12.98 -34.30 -26.59
N GLY A 893 -13.33 -33.18 -27.22
CA GLY A 893 -13.92 -32.02 -26.57
C GLY A 893 -14.54 -31.04 -27.57
N HIS A 894 -15.37 -30.13 -27.06
CA HIS A 894 -15.94 -29.04 -27.83
C HIS A 894 -15.75 -27.72 -27.08
N PHE A 895 -15.68 -26.62 -27.81
CA PHE A 895 -15.54 -25.29 -27.19
C PHE A 895 -16.91 -24.73 -26.81
N GLU A 896 -17.02 -24.23 -25.58
CA GLU A 896 -18.12 -23.38 -25.12
C GLU A 896 -17.65 -21.93 -25.06
N ILE A 897 -18.49 -21.01 -25.53
CA ILE A 897 -18.21 -19.57 -25.46
C ILE A 897 -19.01 -18.97 -24.30
N SER A 898 -18.39 -18.06 -23.57
CA SER A 898 -19.04 -17.22 -22.56
C SER A 898 -18.86 -15.74 -22.92
N VAL A 899 -19.90 -14.94 -22.77
CA VAL A 899 -19.85 -13.51 -23.11
C VAL A 899 -19.46 -12.69 -21.89
N ASN A 900 -18.44 -11.85 -22.03
CA ASN A 900 -18.05 -10.86 -21.02
C ASN A 900 -18.97 -9.63 -21.11
N ALA A 901 -20.08 -9.68 -20.37
CA ALA A 901 -21.09 -8.63 -20.41
C ALA A 901 -20.55 -7.23 -20.02
N ARG A 902 -19.52 -7.16 -19.16
CA ARG A 902 -18.93 -5.88 -18.71
C ARG A 902 -18.13 -5.20 -19.82
N ALA A 903 -17.39 -5.97 -20.60
CA ALA A 903 -16.64 -5.47 -21.75
C ALA A 903 -17.54 -5.20 -22.97
N ALA A 904 -18.51 -6.08 -23.22
CA ALA A 904 -19.38 -6.00 -24.38
C ALA A 904 -20.50 -4.94 -24.23
N GLY A 905 -20.95 -4.68 -22.99
CA GLY A 905 -22.07 -3.80 -22.69
C GLY A 905 -21.96 -2.37 -23.24
N PRO A 906 -20.83 -1.65 -23.06
CA PRO A 906 -20.64 -0.29 -23.58
C PRO A 906 -20.82 -0.17 -25.09
N ARG A 907 -20.46 -1.21 -25.85
CA ARG A 907 -20.57 -1.23 -27.33
C ARG A 907 -21.90 -1.78 -27.81
N LEU A 908 -22.37 -2.89 -27.21
CA LEU A 908 -23.53 -3.64 -27.68
C LEU A 908 -24.85 -3.15 -27.09
N GLY A 909 -24.84 -2.36 -26.02
CA GLY A 909 -26.04 -1.84 -25.38
C GLY A 909 -27.05 -2.96 -25.06
N GLY A 910 -28.31 -2.80 -25.48
CA GLY A 910 -29.38 -3.78 -25.26
C GLY A 910 -29.22 -5.09 -26.03
N ASP A 911 -28.39 -5.12 -27.08
CA ASP A 911 -28.16 -6.34 -27.88
C ASP A 911 -27.25 -7.35 -27.15
N VAL A 912 -26.56 -6.95 -26.09
CA VAL A 912 -25.73 -7.86 -25.27
C VAL A 912 -26.54 -9.04 -24.74
N GLN A 913 -27.81 -8.84 -24.37
CA GLN A 913 -28.69 -9.90 -23.89
C GLN A 913 -29.09 -10.87 -25.01
N LYS A 914 -29.22 -10.37 -26.24
CA LYS A 914 -29.48 -11.23 -27.42
C LYS A 914 -28.27 -12.10 -27.72
N VAL A 915 -27.07 -11.52 -27.66
CA VAL A 915 -25.82 -12.23 -27.88
C VAL A 915 -25.55 -13.26 -26.78
N ILE A 916 -25.73 -12.92 -25.50
CA ILE A 916 -25.64 -13.87 -24.38
C ILE A 916 -26.60 -15.06 -24.58
N LYS A 917 -27.84 -14.77 -25.00
CA LYS A 917 -28.84 -15.82 -25.21
C LYS A 917 -28.47 -16.73 -26.38
N ALA A 918 -28.01 -16.18 -27.50
CA ALA A 918 -27.57 -16.94 -28.67
C ALA A 918 -26.33 -17.79 -28.35
N VAL A 919 -25.36 -17.25 -27.63
CA VAL A 919 -24.19 -18.01 -27.17
C VAL A 919 -24.60 -19.17 -26.25
N LYS A 920 -25.51 -18.92 -25.28
CA LYS A 920 -26.04 -19.97 -24.39
C LYS A 920 -26.87 -21.04 -25.09
N SER A 921 -27.51 -20.73 -26.22
CA SER A 921 -28.23 -21.73 -27.02
C SER A 921 -27.34 -22.46 -28.04
N GLY A 922 -26.03 -22.18 -28.05
CA GLY A 922 -25.09 -22.77 -29.01
C GLY A 922 -25.19 -22.16 -30.42
N GLU A 923 -25.91 -21.05 -30.58
CA GLU A 923 -26.10 -20.34 -31.85
C GLU A 923 -24.99 -19.32 -32.08
N TRP A 924 -23.78 -19.83 -32.29
CA TRP A 924 -22.60 -19.02 -32.61
C TRP A 924 -21.74 -19.69 -33.67
N ALA A 925 -20.93 -18.90 -34.36
CA ALA A 925 -19.98 -19.38 -35.36
C ALA A 925 -18.68 -18.59 -35.30
N ARG A 926 -17.57 -19.23 -35.63
CA ARG A 926 -16.29 -18.52 -35.82
C ARG A 926 -16.31 -17.75 -37.13
N THR A 927 -15.86 -16.51 -37.09
CA THR A 927 -15.66 -15.67 -38.28
C THR A 927 -14.32 -15.98 -38.94
N SER A 928 -14.13 -15.51 -40.18
CA SER A 928 -12.87 -15.65 -40.92
C SER A 928 -11.69 -14.90 -40.27
N SER A 929 -11.97 -13.94 -39.40
CA SER A 929 -11.01 -13.20 -38.56
C SER A 929 -10.63 -13.94 -37.28
N GLY A 930 -11.26 -15.09 -36.97
CA GLY A 930 -11.00 -15.87 -35.76
C GLY A 930 -11.83 -15.46 -34.53
N ASN A 931 -12.73 -14.48 -34.66
CA ASN A 931 -13.64 -14.06 -33.59
C ASN A 931 -14.91 -14.92 -33.53
N VAL A 932 -15.74 -14.69 -32.51
CA VAL A 932 -17.05 -15.33 -32.36
C VAL A 932 -18.15 -14.39 -32.84
N SER A 933 -19.03 -14.88 -33.72
CA SER A 933 -20.29 -14.22 -34.08
C SER A 933 -21.48 -14.97 -33.50
N ALA A 934 -22.37 -14.25 -32.84
CA ALA A 934 -23.61 -14.81 -32.28
C ALA A 934 -24.76 -13.80 -32.47
N ALA A 935 -25.96 -14.30 -32.80
CA ALA A 935 -27.10 -13.46 -33.20
C ALA A 935 -26.80 -12.45 -34.33
N GLY A 936 -25.85 -12.76 -35.23
CA GLY A 936 -25.42 -11.87 -36.33
C GLY A 936 -24.47 -10.74 -35.92
N ILE A 937 -23.97 -10.75 -34.67
CA ILE A 937 -23.07 -9.74 -34.12
C ILE A 937 -21.72 -10.39 -33.82
N GLU A 938 -20.65 -9.83 -34.36
CA GLU A 938 -19.27 -10.23 -34.06
C GLU A 938 -18.82 -9.62 -32.72
N LEU A 939 -18.30 -10.49 -31.85
CA LEU A 939 -17.69 -10.15 -30.56
C LEU A 939 -16.19 -9.88 -30.74
N ARG A 940 -15.67 -8.86 -30.05
CA ARG A 940 -14.24 -8.58 -29.96
C ARG A 940 -13.54 -9.53 -28.98
N PRO A 941 -12.22 -9.75 -29.09
CA PRO A 941 -11.50 -10.68 -28.22
C PRO A 941 -11.71 -10.46 -26.71
N GLU A 942 -11.88 -9.22 -26.27
CA GLU A 942 -12.12 -8.86 -24.86
C GLU A 942 -13.58 -9.10 -24.38
N GLU A 943 -14.50 -9.35 -25.32
CA GLU A 943 -15.94 -9.44 -25.09
C GLU A 943 -16.44 -10.88 -24.92
N PHE A 944 -15.58 -11.88 -25.12
CA PHE A 944 -15.89 -13.28 -24.89
C PHE A 944 -14.71 -14.04 -24.28
N SER A 945 -15.02 -15.14 -23.61
CA SER A 945 -14.04 -16.16 -23.22
C SER A 945 -14.44 -17.49 -23.84
N GLU A 946 -13.43 -18.28 -24.19
CA GLU A 946 -13.62 -19.61 -24.75
C GLU A 946 -13.11 -20.64 -23.73
N HIS A 947 -13.92 -21.68 -23.51
CA HIS A 947 -13.63 -22.75 -22.58
C HIS A 947 -13.79 -24.09 -23.28
N LEU A 948 -12.75 -24.92 -23.28
CA LEU A 948 -12.81 -26.26 -23.84
C LEU A 948 -13.52 -27.19 -22.83
N VAL A 949 -14.61 -27.82 -23.25
CA VAL A 949 -15.41 -28.75 -22.45
C VAL A 949 -15.24 -30.16 -23.00
N SER A 950 -14.92 -31.09 -22.11
CA SER A 950 -14.76 -32.51 -22.44
C SER A 950 -16.09 -33.13 -22.90
N THR A 951 -16.05 -34.02 -23.89
CA THR A 951 -17.21 -34.86 -24.27
C THR A 951 -17.52 -35.97 -23.27
N ASP A 952 -16.57 -36.31 -22.39
CA ASP A 952 -16.74 -37.29 -21.30
C ASP A 952 -16.41 -36.62 -19.96
N SER A 953 -17.44 -36.40 -19.14
CA SER A 953 -17.34 -35.66 -17.88
C SER A 953 -16.68 -36.44 -16.74
N GLY A 954 -16.37 -37.74 -16.92
CA GLY A 954 -15.69 -38.57 -15.92
C GLY A 954 -14.23 -38.88 -16.26
N ALA A 955 -13.89 -38.97 -17.54
CA ALA A 955 -12.59 -39.47 -18.01
C ALA A 955 -11.72 -38.42 -18.72
N ALA A 956 -12.13 -37.15 -18.77
CA ALA A 956 -11.34 -36.12 -19.44
C ALA A 956 -11.42 -34.74 -18.79
N ALA A 957 -10.35 -33.97 -18.94
CA ALA A 957 -10.18 -32.64 -18.35
C ALA A 957 -9.42 -31.71 -19.30
N ALA A 958 -9.87 -30.47 -19.40
CA ALA A 958 -9.15 -29.44 -20.15
C ALA A 958 -7.82 -29.09 -19.47
N LEU A 959 -6.79 -28.81 -20.27
CA LEU A 959 -5.57 -28.20 -19.80
C LEU A 959 -5.82 -26.75 -19.37
N PRO A 960 -5.00 -26.21 -18.45
CA PRO A 960 -4.95 -24.76 -18.22
C PRO A 960 -4.78 -24.00 -19.55
N SER A 961 -5.23 -22.75 -19.61
CA SER A 961 -5.29 -21.89 -20.83
C SER A 961 -6.16 -22.39 -22.00
N GLY A 962 -6.82 -23.55 -21.91
CA GLY A 962 -7.72 -24.04 -22.96
C GLY A 962 -7.00 -24.55 -24.22
N GLU A 963 -5.69 -24.75 -24.14
CA GLU A 963 -4.83 -25.18 -25.25
C GLU A 963 -5.12 -26.62 -25.74
N GLY A 964 -5.76 -27.44 -24.90
CA GLY A 964 -6.05 -28.84 -25.21
C GLY A 964 -6.72 -29.54 -24.03
N LEU A 965 -6.85 -30.86 -24.10
CA LEU A 965 -7.44 -31.68 -23.06
C LEU A 965 -6.67 -32.99 -22.90
N VAL A 966 -6.81 -33.61 -21.73
CA VAL A 966 -6.32 -34.95 -21.45
C VAL A 966 -7.50 -35.88 -21.22
N VAL A 967 -7.41 -37.10 -21.75
CA VAL A 967 -8.38 -38.19 -21.53
C VAL A 967 -7.66 -39.35 -20.86
N LEU A 968 -8.07 -39.68 -19.64
CA LEU A 968 -7.51 -40.78 -18.87
C LEU A 968 -8.43 -41.98 -18.94
N ASP A 969 -7.88 -43.13 -19.34
CA ASP A 969 -8.60 -44.40 -19.23
C ASP A 969 -8.68 -44.82 -17.75
N THR A 970 -9.88 -44.70 -17.18
CA THR A 970 -10.17 -45.02 -15.78
C THR A 970 -10.58 -46.48 -15.56
N GLU A 971 -10.64 -47.31 -16.60
CA GLU A 971 -10.97 -48.72 -16.47
C GLU A 971 -9.83 -49.49 -15.78
N VAL A 972 -10.14 -50.17 -14.66
CA VAL A 972 -9.18 -50.96 -13.89
C VAL A 972 -9.42 -52.44 -14.15
N THR A 973 -8.52 -53.08 -14.91
CA THR A 973 -8.57 -54.53 -15.16
C THR A 973 -8.03 -55.32 -13.96
N THR A 974 -8.30 -56.63 -13.92
CA THR A 974 -7.79 -57.54 -12.89
C THR A 974 -6.27 -57.53 -12.78
N GLU A 975 -5.57 -57.46 -13.92
CA GLU A 975 -4.12 -57.43 -13.99
C GLU A 975 -3.56 -56.11 -13.43
N LEU A 976 -4.18 -54.98 -13.77
CA LEU A 976 -3.78 -53.67 -13.24
C LEU A 976 -4.01 -53.54 -11.73
N ALA A 977 -5.11 -54.13 -11.24
CA ALA A 977 -5.39 -54.19 -9.81
C ALA A 977 -4.36 -55.04 -9.05
N ALA A 978 -3.94 -56.18 -9.62
CA ALA A 978 -2.87 -57.02 -9.07
C ALA A 978 -1.53 -56.27 -9.01
N GLU A 979 -1.13 -55.60 -10.11
CA GLU A 979 0.11 -54.81 -10.15
C GLU A 979 0.07 -53.63 -9.16
N GLY A 980 -1.07 -52.94 -9.07
CA GLY A 980 -1.28 -51.87 -8.10
C GLY A 980 -1.14 -52.35 -6.66
N THR A 981 -1.62 -53.57 -6.37
CA THR A 981 -1.47 -54.22 -5.06
C THR A 981 -0.01 -54.55 -4.77
N ALA A 982 0.72 -55.11 -5.74
CA ALA A 982 2.16 -55.37 -5.61
C ALA A 982 2.98 -54.10 -5.33
N ARG A 983 2.64 -52.97 -5.97
CA ARG A 983 3.26 -51.66 -5.70
C ARG A 983 2.93 -51.11 -4.31
N ASP A 984 1.73 -51.36 -3.79
CA ASP A 984 1.38 -51.01 -2.42
C ASP A 984 2.19 -51.84 -1.41
N VAL A 985 2.46 -53.12 -1.69
CA VAL A 985 3.34 -53.98 -0.88
C VAL A 985 4.76 -53.44 -0.84
N ILE A 986 5.33 -53.04 -1.98
CA ILE A 986 6.66 -52.40 -2.06
C ILE A 986 6.75 -51.21 -1.11
N ARG A 987 5.71 -50.36 -1.07
CA ARG A 987 5.68 -49.20 -0.15
C ARG A 987 5.75 -49.62 1.32
N VAL A 988 4.99 -50.63 1.72
CA VAL A 988 4.98 -51.13 3.11
C VAL A 988 6.33 -51.75 3.45
N ALA A 989 6.91 -52.54 2.53
CA ALA A 989 8.25 -53.11 2.69
C ALA A 989 9.34 -52.04 2.80
N GLN A 990 9.28 -50.98 2.00
CA GLN A 990 10.21 -49.85 2.08
C GLN A 990 10.05 -49.05 3.39
N GLN A 991 8.84 -48.97 3.94
CA GLN A 991 8.66 -48.41 5.28
C GLN A 991 9.26 -49.31 6.35
N ALA A 992 9.05 -50.62 6.27
CA ALA A 992 9.65 -51.59 7.20
C ALA A 992 11.18 -51.52 7.17
N ARG A 993 11.79 -51.33 5.99
CA ARG A 993 13.24 -51.10 5.85
C ARG A 993 13.71 -49.86 6.63
N ARG A 994 12.98 -48.75 6.51
CA ARG A 994 13.30 -47.50 7.23
C ARG A 994 13.16 -47.67 8.74
N ASP A 995 12.08 -48.32 9.19
CA ASP A 995 11.81 -48.53 10.61
C ASP A 995 12.84 -49.50 11.25
N ALA A 996 13.37 -50.43 10.45
CA ALA A 996 14.46 -51.32 10.83
C ALA A 996 15.85 -50.66 10.80
N GLY A 997 15.96 -49.38 10.43
CA GLY A 997 17.23 -48.65 10.34
C GLY A 997 18.17 -49.15 9.23
N LEU A 998 17.65 -49.88 8.24
CA LEU A 998 18.43 -50.37 7.10
C LEU A 998 18.70 -49.25 6.11
N VAL A 999 19.92 -49.16 5.60
CA VAL A 999 20.24 -48.20 4.54
C VAL A 999 19.69 -48.71 3.21
N VAL A 1000 19.36 -47.80 2.29
CA VAL A 1000 18.66 -48.12 1.04
C VAL A 1000 19.44 -49.13 0.19
N SER A 1001 20.77 -49.18 0.28
CA SER A 1001 21.64 -50.11 -0.44
C SER A 1001 21.70 -51.54 0.14
N ASP A 1002 21.14 -51.79 1.33
CA ASP A 1002 21.22 -53.11 1.96
C ASP A 1002 20.37 -54.15 1.20
N ARG A 1003 20.94 -55.31 0.91
CA ARG A 1003 20.17 -56.48 0.42
C ARG A 1003 19.37 -57.08 1.57
N ILE A 1004 18.13 -57.50 1.32
CA ILE A 1004 17.22 -58.00 2.36
C ILE A 1004 16.59 -59.35 2.02
N ILE A 1005 16.08 -60.01 3.05
CA ILE A 1005 15.04 -61.05 2.94
C ILE A 1005 13.74 -60.42 3.46
N ALA A 1006 12.69 -60.43 2.65
CA ALA A 1006 11.40 -59.85 3.01
C ALA A 1006 10.36 -60.96 3.22
N THR A 1007 9.72 -60.99 4.39
CA THR A 1007 8.60 -61.89 4.67
C THR A 1007 7.31 -61.08 4.72
N VAL A 1008 6.34 -61.41 3.87
CA VAL A 1008 5.06 -60.73 3.76
C VAL A 1008 3.92 -61.68 4.15
N ALA A 1009 3.24 -61.37 5.25
CA ALA A 1009 2.01 -62.03 5.64
C ALA A 1009 0.80 -61.29 5.07
N ALA A 1010 0.00 -61.97 4.26
CA ALA A 1010 -1.14 -61.36 3.58
C ALA A 1010 -2.22 -62.38 3.17
N PRO A 1011 -3.49 -61.94 2.97
CA PRO A 1011 -4.56 -62.78 2.41
C PRO A 1011 -4.20 -63.37 1.04
N ALA A 1012 -4.85 -64.46 0.64
CA ALA A 1012 -4.57 -65.18 -0.61
C ALA A 1012 -4.53 -64.26 -1.84
N ALA A 1013 -5.52 -63.39 -2.02
CA ALA A 1013 -5.58 -62.45 -3.15
C ALA A 1013 -4.36 -61.50 -3.24
N VAL A 1014 -3.78 -61.09 -2.11
CA VAL A 1014 -2.58 -60.25 -2.09
C VAL A 1014 -1.33 -61.08 -2.35
N ARG A 1015 -1.27 -62.32 -1.82
CA ARG A 1015 -0.16 -63.24 -2.10
C ARG A 1015 -0.10 -63.59 -3.59
N ASP A 1016 -1.23 -63.85 -4.23
CA ASP A 1016 -1.32 -64.13 -5.67
C ASP A 1016 -0.81 -62.93 -6.50
N ALA A 1017 -1.20 -61.71 -6.13
CA ALA A 1017 -0.71 -60.48 -6.76
C ALA A 1017 0.80 -60.26 -6.56
N ILE A 1018 1.35 -60.60 -5.38
CA ILE A 1018 2.81 -60.54 -5.16
C ILE A 1018 3.51 -61.62 -5.98
N ASP A 1019 2.95 -62.82 -6.10
CA ASP A 1019 3.58 -63.92 -6.83
C ASP A 1019 3.66 -63.65 -8.34
N GLU A 1020 2.58 -63.10 -8.92
CA GLU A 1020 2.54 -62.65 -10.32
C GLU A 1020 3.59 -61.57 -10.62
N HIS A 1021 3.89 -60.70 -9.64
CA HIS A 1021 4.85 -59.61 -9.76
C HIS A 1021 6.12 -59.80 -8.92
N ARG A 1022 6.47 -61.05 -8.58
CA ARG A 1022 7.50 -61.37 -7.59
C ARG A 1022 8.86 -60.76 -7.92
N SER A 1023 9.30 -60.88 -9.17
CA SER A 1023 10.58 -60.33 -9.63
C SER A 1023 10.62 -58.79 -9.55
N PHE A 1024 9.49 -58.14 -9.82
CA PHE A 1024 9.37 -56.69 -9.72
C PHE A 1024 9.42 -56.24 -8.26
N VAL A 1025 8.63 -56.88 -7.38
CA VAL A 1025 8.64 -56.58 -5.93
C VAL A 1025 10.05 -56.79 -5.35
N ALA A 1026 10.70 -57.91 -5.66
CA ALA A 1026 12.05 -58.22 -5.16
C ALA A 1026 13.09 -57.18 -5.65
N GLY A 1027 13.00 -56.76 -6.91
CA GLY A 1027 13.87 -55.73 -7.47
C GLY A 1027 13.73 -54.38 -6.77
N GLU A 1028 12.50 -53.90 -6.62
CA GLU A 1028 12.19 -52.57 -6.06
C GLU A 1028 12.52 -52.42 -4.58
N ILE A 1029 12.62 -53.53 -3.83
CA ILE A 1029 13.02 -53.51 -2.41
C ILE A 1029 14.42 -54.05 -2.17
N LEU A 1030 15.18 -54.35 -3.23
CA LEU A 1030 16.50 -55.00 -3.18
C LEU A 1030 16.50 -56.28 -2.33
N ALA A 1031 15.46 -57.10 -2.46
CA ALA A 1031 15.36 -58.37 -1.76
C ALA A 1031 16.05 -59.51 -2.54
N ASP A 1032 16.84 -60.33 -1.85
CA ASP A 1032 17.37 -61.58 -2.38
C ASP A 1032 16.30 -62.67 -2.39
N SER A 1033 15.34 -62.61 -1.46
CA SER A 1033 14.13 -63.44 -1.46
C SER A 1033 12.91 -62.71 -0.87
N VAL A 1034 11.73 -63.05 -1.38
CA VAL A 1034 10.42 -62.58 -0.88
C VAL A 1034 9.62 -63.81 -0.44
N GLU A 1035 9.41 -63.99 0.86
CA GLU A 1035 8.68 -65.11 1.42
C GLU A 1035 7.23 -64.69 1.72
N LEU A 1036 6.26 -65.54 1.35
CA LEU A 1036 4.84 -65.26 1.54
C LEU A 1036 4.26 -66.20 2.59
N THR A 1037 3.62 -65.66 3.63
CA THR A 1037 3.04 -66.43 4.74
C THR A 1037 1.59 -66.03 5.00
N GLU A 1038 0.85 -66.86 5.74
CA GLU A 1038 -0.49 -66.51 6.25
C GLU A 1038 -0.41 -65.89 7.64
N GLU A 1039 0.54 -66.32 8.46
CA GLU A 1039 0.73 -65.82 9.82
C GLU A 1039 1.73 -64.65 9.83
N SER A 1040 1.40 -63.62 10.61
CA SER A 1040 2.21 -62.42 10.79
C SER A 1040 3.51 -62.72 11.56
N PRO A 1041 4.70 -62.39 11.01
CA PRO A 1041 5.96 -62.54 11.73
C PRO A 1041 6.01 -61.65 12.98
N GLN A 1042 6.69 -62.12 14.03
CA GLN A 1042 6.84 -61.35 15.26
C GLN A 1042 7.69 -60.09 15.01
N GLY A 1043 7.14 -58.91 15.31
CA GLY A 1043 7.80 -57.62 15.07
C GLY A 1043 7.63 -57.06 13.64
N ALA A 1044 6.79 -57.66 12.80
CA ALA A 1044 6.50 -57.16 11.46
C ALA A 1044 5.74 -55.82 11.49
N LEU A 1045 6.03 -54.95 10.52
CA LEU A 1045 5.30 -53.70 10.30
C LEU A 1045 3.94 -53.99 9.67
N VAL A 1046 2.87 -53.55 10.31
CA VAL A 1046 1.50 -53.64 9.75
C VAL A 1046 1.25 -52.45 8.83
N GLY A 1047 0.77 -52.72 7.62
CA GLY A 1047 0.38 -51.71 6.65
C GLY A 1047 -0.82 -52.15 5.81
N THR A 1048 -1.40 -51.23 5.04
CA THR A 1048 -2.55 -51.51 4.18
C THR A 1048 -2.21 -51.46 2.69
N VAL A 1049 -2.82 -52.32 1.90
CA VAL A 1049 -2.72 -52.37 0.42
C VAL A 1049 -4.09 -52.22 -0.22
N GLY A 1050 -4.14 -51.91 -1.53
CA GLY A 1050 -5.42 -51.69 -2.19
C GLY A 1050 -6.00 -50.30 -1.88
N ASP A 1051 -7.33 -50.21 -1.80
CA ASP A 1051 -8.04 -49.00 -1.37
C ASP A 1051 -8.02 -48.78 0.14
N LYS A 1052 -6.97 -49.30 0.80
CA LYS A 1052 -6.68 -49.27 2.24
C LYS A 1052 -7.51 -50.23 3.10
N ASP A 1053 -8.24 -51.16 2.49
CA ASP A 1053 -9.12 -52.09 3.21
C ASP A 1053 -8.48 -53.45 3.55
N THR A 1054 -7.27 -53.74 3.02
CA THR A 1054 -6.59 -55.02 3.25
C THR A 1054 -5.29 -54.82 4.01
N GLU A 1055 -5.21 -55.35 5.23
CA GLU A 1055 -4.00 -55.34 6.06
C GLU A 1055 -3.01 -56.43 5.63
N ILE A 1056 -1.73 -56.06 5.65
CA ILE A 1056 -0.59 -56.95 5.48
C ILE A 1056 0.42 -56.69 6.60
N ALA A 1057 1.25 -57.68 6.92
CA ALA A 1057 2.39 -57.50 7.81
C ALA A 1057 3.69 -57.81 7.07
N VAL A 1058 4.66 -56.90 7.14
CA VAL A 1058 5.95 -57.04 6.45
C VAL A 1058 7.09 -57.03 7.45
N SER A 1059 7.90 -58.08 7.42
CA SER A 1059 9.19 -58.15 8.13
C SER A 1059 10.33 -58.12 7.12
N VAL A 1060 11.39 -57.39 7.44
CA VAL A 1060 12.60 -57.32 6.62
C VAL A 1060 13.83 -57.55 7.48
N VAL A 1061 14.73 -58.40 7.00
CA VAL A 1061 16.02 -58.67 7.65
C VAL A 1061 17.14 -58.49 6.63
N LYS A 1062 18.33 -58.07 7.07
CA LYS A 1062 19.48 -57.90 6.19
C LYS A 1062 19.94 -59.26 5.66
N SER A 1063 20.19 -59.36 4.37
CA SER A 1063 20.71 -60.59 3.77
C SER A 1063 22.15 -60.82 4.23
N GLY A 1064 22.45 -62.03 4.73
CA GLY A 1064 23.76 -62.40 5.25
C GLY A 1064 24.03 -62.04 6.72
N SER A 1065 23.02 -61.62 7.48
CA SER A 1065 23.08 -61.49 8.95
C SER A 1065 22.68 -62.76 9.69
#